data_AF-A0A2V8PX83-F1
#
_entry.id   AF-A0A2V8PX83-F1
#
_cell.length_a   1.000
_cell.length_b   1.000
_cell.length_c   1.000
_cell.angle_alpha   90.00
_cell.angle_beta   90.00
_cell.angle_gamma   90.00
#
_symmetry.space_group_name_H-M   'P 1'
#
loop_
_entity.id
_entity.type
_entity.pdbx_description
1 polymer ?
#
loop_
_entity_poly.entity_id
_entity_poly.type
_entity_poly.pdbx_seq_one_letter_code
_entity_poly.pdbx_strand_id
1 'polypeptide(L)'
;MNTIFFSRRSASGAPQNLNSSRAALTRVAVLVCLLLSIARTNAQSLDSERVQYPNAETAFICGPQLKSGSALNPFPWFDSTAVTKGASIGSELPAIGPRVLTGTVSVNYGTNGATGNGTRFTHEVDPHGPGPYDGWLRILDGTTYHEVRVASVESDTHLTLTAAWSFATLSGANGDTYHSYQGLWNYDWYYRSMYYDTALAEYINSYRTSDPAFVSYARKLADSWWGSQYIDFGTVIQGPNYLPPRSQAFAGLMLRALDGKPEYWDYLYRIVRATFDNWVKRRRDNPTLYYDIREDGYAQLYAVMLARVLPDQYPLYADGTLKPSTGMAIDGAQKRAALLADAEDIAVNFFGRLQKPDGSWRWDADTGSDPNSQYRNVEQPFIVGLYLESVVLLHQLTANANVRTDLASQLTTSVRHLYNDTFEKNDPVTNYQPYKWRAVFYFWGGGTAAQPTEYDPPAPRTTACGPANCGDDSVTVARHLNSTLHHAFGYAYAITGDPQYRAMGDDLFGASFGDATDSVRGLAADAGAKEYDMNYRASGRYLVWRLLGTPIPMPTPTPTPTPTPAPTPTPTPTPTPTPAPKPTPIATPTPISTPTPTPKPTSPGLALNSLAKATRNAQDVSNQLGLNANGASATSASLSDPASGIASVIADIQQTYDTFAAERGFYAASDRIGAALMNAIDYANLSAALTAQNQIGSVKASLQRAIDYLELANVLMVYGNISNPVDYAQFMVRQHYVDFLGREPDEAGRMFWTKQITDCGTDSACVDVMRVDVSAAYFLSIEFQQTGYFVYQLYRASFGRSVLFQEFVADTQENEKGLVVGQPGWQDVLAANKKAFLQGWIQRPDFRGRYDTLTADQFVDSLFATMRVTP
;
A
#
# COMPACT_ATOMS: atom_id res chain seq x y z
N MET A 1 21.38 -4.36 28.50
CA MET A 1 22.83 -4.14 28.71
C MET A 1 23.18 -2.78 28.11
N ASN A 2 23.78 -1.94 28.94
CA ASN A 2 23.80 -0.48 28.86
C ASN A 2 24.90 0.10 27.94
N THR A 3 24.57 1.23 27.31
CA THR A 3 25.42 2.39 26.94
C THR A 3 26.76 2.13 26.24
N ILE A 4 26.87 2.48 24.94
CA ILE A 4 28.16 2.82 24.32
C ILE A 4 28.00 4.10 23.48
N PHE A 5 28.62 5.17 23.98
CA PHE A 5 28.89 6.43 23.28
C PHE A 5 29.98 6.20 22.21
N PHE A 6 29.78 6.67 20.98
CA PHE A 6 30.91 7.05 20.12
C PHE A 6 31.15 8.55 20.28
N SER A 7 32.08 8.92 21.17
CA SER A 7 32.66 10.28 21.17
C SER A 7 33.82 10.30 20.18
N ARG A 8 33.81 11.23 19.23
CA ARG A 8 35.02 11.61 18.46
C ARG A 8 36.07 12.12 19.44
N ARG A 9 37.03 11.28 19.81
CA ARG A 9 38.33 11.75 20.33
C ARG A 9 39.38 11.50 19.26
N SER A 10 39.93 12.59 18.76
CA SER A 10 41.18 12.61 17.99
C SER A 10 42.28 11.94 18.79
N ALA A 11 42.71 10.75 18.37
CA ALA A 11 43.95 10.15 18.85
C ALA A 11 45.00 10.33 17.76
N SER A 12 45.79 11.40 17.89
CA SER A 12 47.09 11.54 17.23
C SER A 12 48.03 10.47 17.79
N GLY A 13 48.36 9.44 17.01
CA GLY A 13 49.35 8.44 17.39
C GLY A 13 49.50 7.30 16.39
N ALA A 14 50.64 7.29 15.68
CA ALA A 14 51.31 6.26 14.88
C ALA A 14 50.52 5.05 14.31
N PRO A 15 50.79 4.63 13.05
CA PRO A 15 50.15 3.48 12.42
C PRO A 15 50.56 2.18 13.13
N GLN A 16 49.66 1.58 13.91
CA GLN A 16 49.85 0.23 14.43
C GLN A 16 49.39 -0.80 13.39
N ASN A 17 50.31 -1.71 13.03
CA ASN A 17 50.05 -2.89 12.22
C ASN A 17 48.89 -3.74 12.81
N LEU A 18 47.82 -3.92 12.05
CA LEU A 18 46.54 -4.51 12.46
C LEU A 18 46.46 -6.04 12.24
N ASN A 19 47.48 -6.80 12.66
CA ASN A 19 47.52 -8.27 12.49
C ASN A 19 47.16 -9.09 13.76
N SER A 20 46.32 -8.58 14.66
CA SER A 20 45.96 -9.29 15.91
C SER A 20 44.46 -9.57 16.08
N SER A 21 44.14 -10.58 16.89
CA SER A 21 42.78 -11.07 17.23
C SER A 21 41.80 -9.99 17.73
N ARG A 22 42.31 -8.85 18.21
CA ARG A 22 41.49 -7.67 18.57
C ARG A 22 40.87 -6.98 17.35
N ALA A 23 41.56 -6.92 16.20
CA ALA A 23 41.03 -6.31 14.97
C ALA A 23 39.86 -7.14 14.39
N ALA A 24 39.97 -8.46 14.46
CA ALA A 24 38.91 -9.40 14.09
C ALA A 24 37.64 -9.21 14.94
N LEU A 25 37.79 -9.08 16.26
CA LEU A 25 36.68 -8.82 17.18
C LEU A 25 36.01 -7.46 16.93
N THR A 26 36.80 -6.41 16.63
CA THR A 26 36.26 -5.08 16.26
C THR A 26 35.48 -5.14 14.95
N ARG A 27 35.95 -5.85 13.93
CA ARG A 27 35.23 -6.01 12.64
C ARG A 27 33.92 -6.78 12.79
N VAL A 28 33.90 -7.84 13.61
CA VAL A 28 32.65 -8.59 13.94
C VAL A 28 31.67 -7.69 14.70
N ALA A 29 32.15 -6.94 15.69
CA ALA A 29 31.32 -6.02 16.47
C ALA A 29 30.74 -4.89 15.60
N VAL A 30 31.53 -4.32 14.68
CA VAL A 30 31.09 -3.30 13.72
C VAL A 30 30.05 -3.86 12.75
N LEU A 31 30.24 -5.05 12.20
CA LEU A 31 29.30 -5.67 11.25
C LEU A 31 27.96 -6.00 11.92
N VAL A 32 27.99 -6.53 13.14
CA VAL A 32 26.80 -6.82 13.95
C VAL A 32 26.10 -5.53 14.40
N CYS A 33 26.87 -4.51 14.80
CA CYS A 33 26.31 -3.20 15.13
C CYS A 33 25.74 -2.50 13.91
N LEU A 34 26.35 -2.58 12.72
CA LEU A 34 25.82 -2.00 11.48
C LEU A 34 24.45 -2.61 11.14
N LEU A 35 24.34 -3.94 11.18
CA LEU A 35 23.10 -4.67 10.89
C LEU A 35 21.99 -4.39 11.91
N LEU A 36 22.33 -4.26 13.20
CA LEU A 36 21.37 -3.89 14.26
C LEU A 36 21.06 -2.39 14.31
N SER A 37 22.00 -1.54 13.88
CA SER A 37 21.85 -0.08 13.83
C SER A 37 20.95 0.29 12.66
N ILE A 38 21.13 -0.26 11.46
CA ILE A 38 20.26 0.02 10.29
C ILE A 38 18.76 -0.21 10.62
N ALA A 39 18.43 -1.22 11.43
CA ALA A 39 17.05 -1.46 11.83
C ALA A 39 16.53 -0.48 12.92
N ARG A 40 17.40 -0.01 13.83
CA ARG A 40 17.03 0.91 14.93
C ARG A 40 17.15 2.40 14.57
N THR A 41 18.13 2.77 13.75
CA THR A 41 18.30 4.14 13.23
C THR A 41 17.17 4.50 12.29
N ASN A 42 16.65 3.56 11.48
CA ASN A 42 15.50 3.83 10.62
C ASN A 42 14.20 4.12 11.38
N ALA A 43 14.01 3.52 12.57
CA ALA A 43 12.82 3.81 13.39
C ALA A 43 12.96 5.16 14.14
N GLN A 44 14.13 5.43 14.74
CA GLN A 44 14.39 6.71 15.41
C GLN A 44 14.49 7.90 14.44
N SER A 45 15.06 7.71 13.25
CA SER A 45 15.11 8.74 12.21
C SER A 45 13.71 9.02 11.67
N LEU A 46 12.87 8.00 11.50
CA LEU A 46 11.52 8.19 10.99
C LEU A 46 10.65 9.04 11.93
N ASP A 47 10.73 8.82 13.24
CA ASP A 47 9.98 9.63 14.21
C ASP A 47 10.42 11.10 14.20
N SER A 48 11.73 11.39 14.01
CA SER A 48 12.23 12.76 13.90
C SER A 48 11.94 13.42 12.55
N GLU A 49 11.85 12.63 11.47
CA GLU A 49 11.68 13.10 10.09
C GLU A 49 10.21 13.19 9.66
N ARG A 50 9.30 12.56 10.41
CA ARG A 50 7.86 12.69 10.18
C ARG A 50 7.37 14.09 10.52
N VAL A 51 6.40 14.52 9.72
CA VAL A 51 5.60 15.72 9.99
C VAL A 51 4.78 15.52 11.26
N GLN A 52 4.78 16.54 12.12
CA GLN A 52 3.93 16.61 13.30
C GLN A 52 2.76 17.55 12.99
N TYR A 53 1.55 17.08 13.27
CA TYR A 53 0.31 17.83 12.99
C TYR A 53 -0.24 18.45 14.27
N PRO A 54 -1.00 19.56 14.15
CA PRO A 54 -1.58 20.24 15.31
C PRO A 54 -2.63 19.39 16.07
N ASN A 55 -3.27 18.44 15.40
CA ASN A 55 -4.25 17.52 15.99
C ASN A 55 -4.38 16.24 15.15
N ALA A 56 -5.08 15.24 15.70
CA ALA A 56 -5.24 13.93 15.08
C ALA A 56 -6.16 13.97 13.85
N GLU A 57 -7.10 14.91 13.79
CA GLU A 57 -8.05 15.10 12.69
C GLU A 57 -7.32 15.61 11.43
N THR A 58 -6.44 16.60 11.59
CA THR A 58 -5.53 17.08 10.55
C THR A 58 -4.60 15.95 10.10
N ALA A 59 -4.03 15.19 11.03
CA ALA A 59 -3.17 14.06 10.70
C ALA A 59 -3.90 12.99 9.88
N PHE A 60 -5.19 12.75 10.15
CA PHE A 60 -6.01 11.81 9.41
C PHE A 60 -6.27 12.24 7.96
N ILE A 61 -6.58 13.52 7.73
CA ILE A 61 -6.80 14.06 6.38
C ILE A 61 -5.51 14.08 5.56
N CYS A 62 -4.43 14.63 6.12
CA CYS A 62 -3.16 14.76 5.39
C CYS A 62 -2.42 13.42 5.21
N GLY A 63 -2.68 12.46 6.10
CA GLY A 63 -1.94 11.21 6.22
C GLY A 63 -0.52 11.42 6.76
N PRO A 64 0.25 10.34 6.97
CA PRO A 64 1.63 10.50 7.39
C PRO A 64 2.45 11.15 6.27
N GLN A 65 3.35 12.06 6.60
CA GLN A 65 4.23 12.73 5.63
C GLN A 65 5.66 12.80 6.18
N LEU A 66 6.65 12.78 5.29
CA LEU A 66 8.02 13.18 5.62
C LEU A 66 8.16 14.70 5.48
N LYS A 67 8.97 15.31 6.34
CA LYS A 67 9.43 16.68 6.19
C LYS A 67 10.14 16.85 4.83
N SER A 68 9.96 18.00 4.21
CA SER A 68 10.63 18.34 2.95
C SER A 68 12.14 18.37 3.14
N GLY A 69 12.90 17.71 2.27
CA GLY A 69 14.35 17.58 2.39
C GLY A 69 14.81 16.49 3.35
N SER A 70 13.89 15.63 3.82
CA SER A 70 14.23 14.49 4.67
C SER A 70 15.25 13.57 3.99
N ALA A 71 16.28 13.16 4.74
CA ALA A 71 17.25 12.17 4.27
C ALA A 71 16.64 10.78 4.04
N LEU A 72 15.43 10.53 4.59
CA LEU A 72 14.68 9.29 4.38
C LEU A 72 13.88 9.29 3.07
N ASN A 73 13.79 10.42 2.37
CA ASN A 73 13.18 10.50 1.06
C ASN A 73 14.22 10.17 -0.02
N PRO A 74 14.18 8.99 -0.66
CA PRO A 74 15.12 8.67 -1.74
C PRO A 74 14.72 9.30 -3.09
N PHE A 75 13.65 10.10 -3.11
CA PHE A 75 13.15 10.81 -4.27
C PHE A 75 13.14 12.33 -3.99
N PRO A 76 14.32 12.97 -3.82
CA PRO A 76 14.41 14.38 -3.43
C PRO A 76 13.73 15.35 -4.41
N TRP A 77 13.54 14.95 -5.68
CA TRP A 77 12.81 15.73 -6.67
C TRP A 77 11.33 15.89 -6.35
N PHE A 78 10.71 14.91 -5.67
CA PHE A 78 9.34 15.03 -5.19
C PHE A 78 9.20 16.29 -4.31
N ASP A 79 10.16 16.54 -3.43
CA ASP A 79 10.14 17.70 -2.54
C ASP A 79 10.39 18.99 -3.31
N SER A 80 11.41 19.00 -4.17
CA SER A 80 11.76 20.17 -4.98
C SER A 80 10.58 20.63 -5.86
N THR A 81 9.91 19.71 -6.55
CA THR A 81 8.77 20.04 -7.40
C THR A 81 7.52 20.38 -6.58
N ALA A 82 7.21 19.63 -5.52
CA ALA A 82 6.09 19.95 -4.63
C ALA A 82 6.19 21.39 -4.11
N VAL A 83 7.35 21.77 -3.58
CA VAL A 83 7.56 23.10 -2.97
C VAL A 83 7.61 24.19 -4.02
N THR A 84 8.43 24.04 -5.06
CA THR A 84 8.62 25.11 -6.07
C THR A 84 7.32 25.38 -6.84
N LYS A 85 6.63 24.33 -7.25
CA LYS A 85 5.39 24.47 -8.03
C LYS A 85 4.22 24.90 -7.16
N GLY A 86 4.10 24.37 -5.93
CA GLY A 86 3.10 24.82 -4.97
C GLY A 86 3.28 26.31 -4.63
N ALA A 87 4.51 26.80 -4.51
CA ALA A 87 4.74 28.23 -4.28
C ALA A 87 4.25 29.11 -5.44
N SER A 88 4.49 28.70 -6.70
CA SER A 88 3.96 29.37 -7.89
C SER A 88 2.43 29.33 -7.91
N ILE A 89 1.83 28.14 -7.83
CA ILE A 89 0.36 27.95 -7.82
C ILE A 89 -0.30 28.73 -6.69
N GLY A 90 0.16 28.55 -5.46
CA GLY A 90 -0.38 29.21 -4.28
C GLY A 90 -0.24 30.73 -4.32
N SER A 91 0.81 31.26 -4.95
CA SER A 91 0.95 32.70 -5.17
C SER A 91 -0.02 33.23 -6.23
N GLU A 92 -0.18 32.51 -7.34
CA GLU A 92 -0.97 32.91 -8.51
C GLU A 92 -2.48 32.71 -8.32
N LEU A 93 -2.90 31.73 -7.50
CA LEU A 93 -4.29 31.32 -7.38
C LEU A 93 -4.92 31.73 -6.04
N PRO A 94 -6.23 32.01 -6.00
CA PRO A 94 -7.09 32.12 -7.16
C PRO A 94 -6.81 33.38 -7.97
N ALA A 95 -6.93 33.26 -9.31
CA ALA A 95 -6.74 34.38 -10.20
C ALA A 95 -7.98 35.30 -10.32
N ILE A 96 -9.07 35.01 -9.59
CA ILE A 96 -10.25 35.87 -9.53
C ILE A 96 -10.74 35.82 -8.08
N GLY A 97 -11.07 36.98 -7.53
CA GLY A 97 -11.54 37.13 -6.15
C GLY A 97 -12.91 36.53 -5.86
N PRO A 98 -13.35 36.60 -4.59
CA PRO A 98 -14.66 36.12 -4.18
C PRO A 98 -15.81 36.79 -4.96
N ARG A 99 -16.96 36.10 -5.02
CA ARG A 99 -18.23 36.54 -5.63
C ARG A 99 -18.80 37.84 -5.05
N VAL A 100 -18.14 38.47 -4.08
CA VAL A 100 -18.46 39.80 -3.56
C VAL A 100 -17.13 40.44 -3.21
N LEU A 101 -16.88 41.63 -3.76
CA LEU A 101 -15.71 42.41 -3.39
C LEU A 101 -15.74 42.74 -1.90
N THR A 102 -14.58 42.73 -1.26
CA THR A 102 -14.43 43.39 0.03
C THR A 102 -14.71 44.88 -0.20
N GLY A 103 -15.49 45.53 0.68
CA GLY A 103 -15.79 46.96 0.53
C GLY A 103 -16.79 47.29 -0.59
N THR A 104 -16.74 48.52 -1.08
CA THR A 104 -17.73 49.06 -2.02
C THR A 104 -17.10 49.85 -3.15
N VAL A 105 -17.74 49.87 -4.32
CA VAL A 105 -17.33 50.53 -5.55
C VAL A 105 -18.16 51.80 -5.80
N SER A 106 -17.52 52.86 -6.26
CA SER A 106 -18.16 54.11 -6.71
C SER A 106 -17.73 54.42 -8.14
N VAL A 107 -18.66 54.83 -8.98
CA VAL A 107 -18.42 55.16 -10.39
C VAL A 107 -19.34 56.30 -10.84
N ASN A 108 -18.78 57.28 -11.54
CA ASN A 108 -19.52 58.46 -11.99
C ASN A 108 -20.01 58.30 -13.42
N TYR A 109 -21.22 58.79 -13.71
CA TYR A 109 -21.76 58.87 -15.07
C TYR A 109 -20.77 59.56 -16.02
N GLY A 110 -20.55 58.95 -17.19
CA GLY A 110 -19.68 59.46 -18.24
C GLY A 110 -18.17 59.29 -17.97
N THR A 111 -17.77 58.57 -16.93
CA THR A 111 -16.37 58.35 -16.59
C THR A 111 -15.96 56.89 -16.74
N ASN A 112 -14.68 56.64 -17.01
CA ASN A 112 -14.12 55.29 -17.05
C ASN A 112 -13.53 54.86 -15.70
N GLY A 113 -13.31 55.78 -14.75
CA GLY A 113 -12.69 55.45 -13.47
C GLY A 113 -13.72 54.94 -12.46
N ALA A 114 -13.39 53.84 -11.78
CA ALA A 114 -14.10 53.38 -10.60
C ALA A 114 -13.19 53.41 -9.38
N THR A 115 -13.72 53.89 -8.26
CA THR A 115 -13.00 54.02 -6.99
C THR A 115 -13.59 53.06 -5.96
N GLY A 116 -12.74 52.34 -5.28
CA GLY A 116 -13.12 51.40 -4.23
C GLY A 116 -12.84 51.96 -2.83
N ASN A 117 -13.71 51.63 -1.89
CA ASN A 117 -13.59 51.95 -0.46
C ASN A 117 -13.56 50.65 0.35
N GLY A 118 -12.44 50.38 1.02
CA GLY A 118 -12.19 49.11 1.70
C GLY A 118 -12.04 47.92 0.75
N THR A 119 -11.89 48.19 -0.54
CA THR A 119 -11.72 47.19 -1.60
C THR A 119 -10.30 46.67 -1.68
N ARG A 120 -10.16 45.52 -2.35
CA ARG A 120 -8.86 44.94 -2.69
C ARG A 120 -8.78 44.58 -4.17
N PHE A 121 -8.97 45.55 -5.06
CA PHE A 121 -9.06 45.27 -6.50
C PHE A 121 -7.87 44.50 -7.08
N THR A 122 -6.63 44.72 -6.61
CA THR A 122 -5.45 43.98 -7.11
C THR A 122 -5.37 42.54 -6.58
N HIS A 123 -6.40 42.09 -5.84
CA HIS A 123 -6.52 40.75 -5.30
C HIS A 123 -7.89 40.14 -5.61
N GLU A 124 -8.91 40.99 -5.80
CA GLU A 124 -10.29 40.58 -5.97
C GLU A 124 -10.81 40.74 -7.40
N VAL A 125 -10.25 41.68 -8.17
CA VAL A 125 -10.59 41.93 -9.58
C VAL A 125 -9.47 41.46 -10.50
N ASP A 126 -8.26 41.99 -10.31
CA ASP A 126 -7.05 41.55 -11.01
C ASP A 126 -6.00 41.06 -10.00
N PRO A 127 -5.83 39.75 -9.82
CA PRO A 127 -4.87 39.17 -8.87
C PRO A 127 -3.41 39.37 -9.30
N HIS A 128 -3.14 39.77 -10.56
CA HIS A 128 -1.80 39.80 -11.12
C HIS A 128 -1.03 41.07 -10.73
N GLY A 129 -1.64 41.91 -9.90
CA GLY A 129 -1.09 43.17 -9.44
C GLY A 129 -1.56 44.34 -10.29
N PRO A 130 -1.05 45.55 -10.02
CA PRO A 130 -1.49 46.74 -10.74
C PRO A 130 -1.00 46.72 -12.19
N GLY A 131 -1.92 46.79 -13.16
CA GLY A 131 -1.58 46.73 -14.57
C GLY A 131 -2.79 46.69 -15.51
N PRO A 132 -2.52 46.54 -16.83
CA PRO A 132 -3.55 46.26 -17.82
C PRO A 132 -4.26 44.94 -17.48
N TYR A 133 -5.59 44.98 -17.55
CA TYR A 133 -6.44 43.85 -17.22
C TYR A 133 -7.52 43.75 -18.31
N ASP A 134 -7.91 42.53 -18.68
CA ASP A 134 -8.98 42.29 -19.65
C ASP A 134 -10.01 41.33 -19.08
N GLY A 135 -10.74 41.79 -18.06
CA GLY A 135 -11.77 41.02 -17.38
C GLY A 135 -13.00 41.82 -17.04
N TRP A 136 -13.84 41.26 -16.17
CA TRP A 136 -15.20 41.73 -15.92
C TRP A 136 -15.44 42.05 -14.45
N LEU A 137 -16.25 43.08 -14.22
CA LEU A 137 -16.76 43.49 -12.92
C LEU A 137 -18.27 43.73 -13.06
N ARG A 138 -19.06 43.29 -12.09
CA ARG A 138 -20.45 43.72 -11.93
C ARG A 138 -20.55 44.70 -10.79
N ILE A 139 -21.32 45.76 -11.00
CA ILE A 139 -21.63 46.76 -9.97
C ILE A 139 -23.14 46.76 -9.75
N LEU A 140 -23.56 46.61 -8.50
CA LEU A 140 -24.96 46.53 -8.12
C LEU A 140 -25.58 47.94 -8.05
N ASP A 141 -26.57 48.18 -8.91
CA ASP A 141 -27.41 49.37 -8.94
C ASP A 141 -28.81 49.01 -8.44
N GLY A 142 -29.07 49.28 -7.16
CA GLY A 142 -30.29 48.86 -6.48
C GLY A 142 -30.40 47.33 -6.43
N THR A 143 -31.22 46.74 -7.32
CA THR A 143 -31.40 45.29 -7.46
C THR A 143 -30.85 44.73 -8.77
N THR A 144 -30.26 45.57 -9.61
CA THR A 144 -29.78 45.22 -10.95
C THR A 144 -28.27 45.24 -10.99
N TYR A 145 -27.65 44.16 -11.47
CA TYR A 145 -26.21 44.14 -11.71
C TYR A 145 -25.90 44.66 -13.11
N HIS A 146 -25.03 45.66 -13.20
CA HIS A 146 -24.46 46.13 -14.47
C HIS A 146 -23.11 45.47 -14.69
N GLU A 147 -22.97 44.73 -15.78
CA GLU A 147 -21.74 44.05 -16.15
C GLU A 147 -20.87 44.98 -17.00
N VAL A 148 -19.64 45.24 -16.54
CA VAL A 148 -18.69 46.14 -17.18
C VAL A 148 -17.34 45.48 -17.36
N ARG A 149 -16.65 45.84 -18.45
CA ARG A 149 -15.31 45.34 -18.75
C ARG A 149 -14.28 46.31 -18.20
N VAL A 150 -13.27 45.76 -17.54
CA VAL A 150 -12.18 46.49 -16.88
C VAL A 150 -10.98 46.47 -17.81
N ALA A 151 -10.37 47.64 -18.06
CA ALA A 151 -9.20 47.84 -18.91
C ALA A 151 -7.87 47.79 -18.13
N SER A 152 -7.90 48.18 -16.86
CA SER A 152 -6.75 48.14 -15.96
C SER A 152 -7.19 48.21 -14.51
N VAL A 153 -6.39 47.64 -13.63
CA VAL A 153 -6.51 47.79 -12.18
C VAL A 153 -5.24 48.49 -11.71
N GLU A 154 -5.33 49.71 -11.19
CA GLU A 154 -4.14 50.49 -10.83
C GLU A 154 -3.75 50.34 -9.36
N SER A 155 -4.69 50.00 -8.48
CA SER A 155 -4.44 49.74 -7.06
C SER A 155 -5.63 49.02 -6.42
N ASP A 156 -5.51 48.60 -5.16
CA ASP A 156 -6.63 48.02 -4.40
C ASP A 156 -7.87 48.93 -4.33
N THR A 157 -7.75 50.22 -4.64
CA THR A 157 -8.82 51.23 -4.57
C THR A 157 -9.16 51.89 -5.90
N HIS A 158 -8.48 51.57 -7.00
CA HIS A 158 -8.70 52.21 -8.31
C HIS A 158 -8.61 51.20 -9.46
N LEU A 159 -9.60 51.27 -10.35
CA LEU A 159 -9.61 50.55 -11.63
C LEU A 159 -10.20 51.44 -12.74
N THR A 160 -9.87 51.10 -13.99
CA THR A 160 -10.38 51.77 -15.19
C THR A 160 -11.22 50.81 -16.02
N LEU A 161 -12.41 51.24 -16.45
CA LEU A 161 -13.33 50.52 -17.33
C LEU A 161 -12.96 50.74 -18.81
N THR A 162 -13.23 49.76 -19.67
CA THR A 162 -12.98 49.88 -21.12
C THR A 162 -13.93 50.87 -21.79
N ALA A 163 -15.09 51.15 -21.19
CA ALA A 163 -16.06 52.12 -21.67
C ALA A 163 -16.52 53.02 -20.52
N ALA A 164 -16.90 54.26 -20.86
CA ALA A 164 -17.47 55.19 -19.90
C ALA A 164 -18.76 54.62 -19.31
N TRP A 165 -18.92 54.76 -18.00
CA TRP A 165 -20.11 54.34 -17.28
C TRP A 165 -21.35 55.10 -17.79
N SER A 166 -22.28 54.36 -18.40
CA SER A 166 -23.47 54.92 -19.06
C SER A 166 -24.72 54.95 -18.17
N PHE A 167 -24.61 54.48 -16.93
CA PHE A 167 -25.70 54.42 -15.96
C PHE A 167 -25.61 55.55 -14.93
N ALA A 168 -26.61 55.67 -14.05
CA ALA A 168 -26.60 56.68 -12.98
C ALA A 168 -25.33 56.55 -12.13
N THR A 169 -24.81 57.69 -11.63
CA THR A 169 -23.67 57.69 -10.71
C THR A 169 -23.98 56.84 -9.49
N LEU A 170 -23.07 55.93 -9.15
CA LEU A 170 -23.16 55.06 -7.98
C LEU A 170 -22.08 55.45 -6.98
N SER A 171 -22.44 55.48 -5.70
CA SER A 171 -21.49 55.67 -4.59
C SER A 171 -21.72 54.58 -3.55
N GLY A 172 -20.65 53.88 -3.19
CA GLY A 172 -20.71 52.82 -2.20
C GLY A 172 -21.53 51.60 -2.62
N ALA A 173 -21.58 51.29 -3.92
CA ALA A 173 -22.27 50.12 -4.44
C ALA A 173 -21.50 48.83 -4.13
N ASN A 174 -22.21 47.73 -3.89
CA ASN A 174 -21.56 46.42 -3.86
C ASN A 174 -21.14 46.01 -5.28
N GLY A 175 -20.03 45.30 -5.40
CA GLY A 175 -19.59 44.74 -6.67
C GLY A 175 -19.12 43.31 -6.54
N ASP A 176 -19.01 42.63 -7.68
CA ASP A 176 -18.48 41.28 -7.76
C ASP A 176 -17.84 40.99 -9.13
N THR A 177 -17.12 39.89 -9.24
CA THR A 177 -16.42 39.46 -10.45
C THR A 177 -17.17 38.37 -11.22
N TYR A 178 -18.47 38.17 -10.96
CA TYR A 178 -19.28 37.19 -11.69
C TYR A 178 -19.54 37.66 -13.13
N HIS A 179 -19.52 36.72 -14.09
CA HIS A 179 -19.79 37.01 -15.51
C HIS A 179 -20.89 36.10 -16.05
N SER A 180 -21.89 36.67 -16.73
CA SER A 180 -23.11 35.95 -17.14
C SER A 180 -22.98 35.11 -18.43
N TYR A 181 -21.93 35.31 -19.25
CA TYR A 181 -21.78 34.63 -20.55
C TYR A 181 -20.97 33.32 -20.45
N GLN A 182 -21.62 32.17 -20.72
CA GLN A 182 -21.01 30.83 -20.77
C GLN A 182 -20.21 30.56 -22.07
N GLY A 183 -19.55 31.58 -22.63
CA GLY A 183 -18.64 31.42 -23.77
C GLY A 183 -17.25 30.99 -23.32
N LEU A 184 -16.54 30.24 -24.16
CA LEU A 184 -15.22 29.58 -23.96
C LEU A 184 -14.05 30.45 -23.43
N TRP A 185 -14.28 31.70 -23.03
CA TRP A 185 -13.24 32.68 -22.71
C TRP A 185 -13.34 33.25 -21.28
N ASN A 186 -14.35 32.85 -20.51
CA ASN A 186 -14.34 32.88 -19.04
C ASN A 186 -14.63 31.47 -18.51
N TYR A 187 -13.81 30.51 -18.96
CA TYR A 187 -13.65 29.23 -18.27
C TYR A 187 -13.48 29.56 -16.78
N ASP A 188 -14.29 28.97 -15.90
CA ASP A 188 -14.15 29.13 -14.46
C ASP A 188 -12.79 28.56 -14.04
N TRP A 189 -11.75 29.39 -14.18
CA TRP A 189 -10.36 29.04 -13.92
C TRP A 189 -10.22 28.67 -12.46
N TYR A 190 -11.09 29.21 -11.62
CA TYR A 190 -11.19 28.91 -10.21
C TYR A 190 -11.68 27.48 -9.94
N TYR A 191 -12.73 27.04 -10.64
CA TYR A 191 -13.17 25.64 -10.62
C TYR A 191 -12.09 24.66 -11.12
N ARG A 192 -11.35 25.00 -12.18
CA ARG A 192 -10.22 24.17 -12.64
C ARG A 192 -9.07 24.16 -11.65
N SER A 193 -8.87 25.27 -10.94
CA SER A 193 -7.83 25.41 -9.93
C SER A 193 -8.12 24.47 -8.77
N MET A 194 -9.33 24.45 -8.22
CA MET A 194 -9.70 23.60 -7.07
C MET A 194 -9.85 22.10 -7.39
N TYR A 195 -9.65 21.71 -8.64
CA TYR A 195 -9.83 20.34 -9.09
C TYR A 195 -8.72 19.42 -8.50
N TYR A 196 -9.10 18.33 -7.83
CA TYR A 196 -8.21 17.49 -6.98
C TYR A 196 -7.75 18.11 -5.64
N ASP A 197 -8.29 19.28 -5.24
CA ASP A 197 -8.12 19.91 -3.92
C ASP A 197 -6.73 20.56 -3.68
N THR A 198 -6.49 21.71 -4.31
CA THR A 198 -5.26 22.51 -4.14
C THR A 198 -5.05 22.96 -2.71
N ALA A 199 -6.13 23.33 -2.00
CA ALA A 199 -6.03 23.75 -0.62
C ALA A 199 -5.46 22.63 0.27
N LEU A 200 -5.86 21.37 0.04
CA LEU A 200 -5.24 20.21 0.68
C LEU A 200 -3.74 20.10 0.36
N ALA A 201 -3.35 20.24 -0.91
CA ALA A 201 -1.94 20.16 -1.31
C ALA A 201 -1.08 21.25 -0.63
N GLU A 202 -1.57 22.48 -0.55
CA GLU A 202 -0.85 23.58 0.11
C GLU A 202 -0.82 23.45 1.63
N TYR A 203 -1.88 22.92 2.26
CA TYR A 203 -1.80 22.54 3.68
C TYR A 203 -0.70 21.49 3.89
N ILE A 204 -0.63 20.45 3.05
CA ILE A 204 0.41 19.43 3.14
C ILE A 204 1.79 20.07 3.00
N ASN A 205 2.02 20.96 2.03
CA ASN A 205 3.29 21.67 1.91
C ASN A 205 3.62 22.48 3.16
N SER A 206 2.65 23.18 3.73
CA SER A 206 2.86 23.97 4.95
C SER A 206 3.39 23.12 6.10
N TYR A 207 2.86 21.91 6.29
CA TYR A 207 3.32 21.01 7.34
C TYR A 207 4.66 20.35 7.01
N ARG A 208 4.92 20.08 5.73
CA ARG A 208 6.17 19.45 5.28
C ARG A 208 7.37 20.40 5.30
N THR A 209 7.16 21.68 4.98
CA THR A 209 8.23 22.69 4.90
C THR A 209 8.33 23.57 6.14
N SER A 210 7.24 23.71 6.90
CA SER A 210 7.08 24.75 7.93
C SER A 210 7.19 26.19 7.40
N ASP A 211 7.08 26.39 6.08
CA ASP A 211 7.05 27.73 5.48
C ASP A 211 5.64 28.34 5.62
N PRO A 212 5.50 29.50 6.29
CA PRO A 212 4.21 30.14 6.52
C PRO A 212 3.49 30.63 5.26
N ALA A 213 4.19 30.76 4.13
CA ALA A 213 3.57 31.13 2.86
C ALA A 213 2.52 30.10 2.44
N PHE A 214 2.81 28.81 2.58
CA PHE A 214 1.92 27.73 2.16
C PHE A 214 0.61 27.68 2.94
N VAL A 215 0.64 27.90 4.26
CA VAL A 215 -0.61 27.97 5.03
C VAL A 215 -1.42 29.21 4.66
N SER A 216 -0.75 30.32 4.30
CA SER A 216 -1.43 31.51 3.76
C SER A 216 -2.12 31.19 2.43
N TYR A 217 -1.43 30.48 1.52
CA TYR A 217 -1.99 30.03 0.25
C TYR A 217 -3.19 29.09 0.46
N ALA A 218 -3.05 28.08 1.32
CA ALA A 218 -4.12 27.14 1.63
C ALA A 218 -5.38 27.83 2.17
N ARG A 219 -5.22 28.76 3.12
CA ARG A 219 -6.32 29.57 3.67
C ARG A 219 -6.98 30.45 2.61
N LYS A 220 -6.17 31.14 1.80
CA LYS A 220 -6.64 31.97 0.69
C LYS A 220 -7.50 31.14 -0.27
N LEU A 221 -7.00 29.99 -0.72
CA LEU A 221 -7.70 29.10 -1.65
C LEU A 221 -9.02 28.57 -1.06
N ALA A 222 -9.00 28.11 0.20
CA ALA A 222 -10.18 27.56 0.86
C ALA A 222 -11.27 28.63 1.13
N ASP A 223 -10.87 29.82 1.59
CA ASP A 223 -11.82 30.91 1.89
C ASP A 223 -12.44 31.48 0.61
N SER A 224 -11.68 31.55 -0.49
CA SER A 224 -12.24 31.85 -1.80
C SER A 224 -13.23 30.77 -2.28
N TRP A 225 -13.02 29.50 -1.88
CA TRP A 225 -13.81 28.37 -2.42
C TRP A 225 -15.17 28.37 -1.77
N TRP A 226 -15.15 28.61 -0.46
CA TRP A 226 -16.31 28.89 0.35
C TRP A 226 -17.19 30.01 -0.23
N GLY A 227 -16.60 31.12 -0.69
CA GLY A 227 -17.33 32.25 -1.28
C GLY A 227 -17.67 32.10 -2.78
N SER A 228 -17.36 30.96 -3.40
CA SER A 228 -17.60 30.72 -4.83
C SER A 228 -19.08 30.53 -5.15
N GLN A 229 -19.46 30.60 -6.43
CA GLN A 229 -20.84 30.30 -6.86
C GLN A 229 -21.29 28.84 -6.63
N TYR A 230 -20.35 27.93 -6.39
CA TYR A 230 -20.61 26.49 -6.23
C TYR A 230 -20.85 26.08 -4.78
N ILE A 231 -20.37 26.87 -3.83
CA ILE A 231 -20.62 26.69 -2.40
C ILE A 231 -21.56 27.78 -1.88
N ASP A 232 -21.35 29.01 -2.36
CA ASP A 232 -22.11 30.21 -2.06
C ASP A 232 -22.28 30.40 -0.55
N PHE A 233 -21.17 30.46 0.18
CA PHE A 233 -21.17 30.58 1.64
C PHE A 233 -22.01 29.49 2.34
N GLY A 234 -22.08 28.30 1.72
CA GLY A 234 -22.77 27.12 2.24
C GLY A 234 -24.25 27.00 1.89
N THR A 235 -24.75 27.80 0.92
CA THR A 235 -26.13 27.70 0.42
C THR A 235 -26.31 26.52 -0.55
N VAL A 236 -25.32 26.24 -1.39
CA VAL A 236 -25.48 25.33 -2.54
C VAL A 236 -25.25 23.88 -2.10
N ILE A 237 -26.35 23.13 -1.99
CA ILE A 237 -26.31 21.68 -1.73
C ILE A 237 -26.95 20.81 -2.83
N GLN A 238 -27.55 21.45 -3.83
CA GLN A 238 -28.25 20.84 -4.95
C GLN A 238 -28.50 21.89 -6.05
N GLY A 239 -29.02 21.47 -7.21
CA GLY A 239 -29.40 22.37 -8.30
C GLY A 239 -28.29 22.61 -9.33
N PRO A 240 -28.43 23.63 -10.21
CA PRO A 240 -27.55 23.83 -11.36
C PRO A 240 -26.06 24.06 -11.01
N ASN A 241 -25.78 24.59 -9.82
CA ASN A 241 -24.42 24.86 -9.34
C ASN A 241 -23.85 23.72 -8.48
N TYR A 242 -24.60 22.63 -8.26
CA TYR A 242 -24.10 21.46 -7.54
C TYR A 242 -23.07 20.71 -8.38
N LEU A 243 -21.86 20.59 -7.85
CA LEU A 243 -20.73 19.98 -8.54
C LEU A 243 -20.65 18.47 -8.32
N PRO A 244 -20.11 17.71 -9.29
CA PRO A 244 -19.78 16.31 -9.08
C PRO A 244 -18.71 16.16 -7.98
N PRO A 245 -18.68 15.02 -7.25
CA PRO A 245 -17.76 14.75 -6.15
C PRO A 245 -16.29 15.10 -6.45
N ARG A 246 -15.79 14.75 -7.64
CA ARG A 246 -14.40 15.02 -8.06
C ARG A 246 -14.00 16.51 -8.07
N SER A 247 -14.97 17.41 -8.01
CA SER A 247 -14.76 18.85 -8.13
C SER A 247 -15.16 19.64 -6.88
N GLN A 248 -15.42 18.98 -5.75
CA GLN A 248 -15.88 19.66 -4.55
C GLN A 248 -14.77 20.07 -3.57
N ALA A 249 -13.57 19.48 -3.66
CA ALA A 249 -12.39 19.85 -2.85
C ALA A 249 -12.66 19.95 -1.33
N PHE A 250 -13.34 18.95 -0.76
CA PHE A 250 -13.79 19.04 0.63
C PHE A 250 -12.69 18.87 1.67
N ALA A 251 -11.59 18.18 1.36
CA ALA A 251 -10.55 17.91 2.35
C ALA A 251 -9.84 19.21 2.77
N GLY A 252 -9.57 20.10 1.81
CA GLY A 252 -9.05 21.44 2.07
C GLY A 252 -10.00 22.31 2.91
N LEU A 253 -11.32 22.21 2.66
CA LEU A 253 -12.32 22.91 3.47
C LEU A 253 -12.45 22.34 4.89
N MET A 254 -12.36 21.02 5.06
CA MET A 254 -12.33 20.37 6.39
C MET A 254 -11.08 20.81 7.17
N LEU A 255 -9.92 20.88 6.52
CA LEU A 255 -8.69 21.42 7.12
C LEU A 255 -8.86 22.89 7.50
N ARG A 256 -9.49 23.69 6.64
CA ARG A 256 -9.79 25.09 6.94
C ARG A 256 -10.76 25.23 8.12
N ALA A 257 -11.73 24.33 8.25
CA ALA A 257 -12.67 24.30 9.36
C ALA A 257 -11.99 23.98 10.71
N LEU A 258 -11.04 23.03 10.70
CA LEU A 258 -10.14 22.77 11.83
C LEU A 258 -9.22 23.96 12.13
N ASP A 259 -8.83 24.70 11.09
CA ASP A 259 -7.99 25.88 11.13
C ASP A 259 -8.80 27.19 11.24
N GLY A 260 -9.69 27.26 12.23
CA GLY A 260 -10.33 28.52 12.64
C GLY A 260 -11.54 28.97 11.81
N LYS A 261 -12.14 28.08 11.01
CA LYS A 261 -13.42 28.31 10.31
C LYS A 261 -14.51 27.32 10.73
N PRO A 262 -14.89 27.25 12.03
CA PRO A 262 -15.88 26.29 12.52
C PRO A 262 -17.25 26.46 11.85
N GLU A 263 -17.53 27.59 11.22
CA GLU A 263 -18.72 27.84 10.42
C GLU A 263 -18.90 26.90 9.22
N TYR A 264 -17.82 26.29 8.71
CA TYR A 264 -17.92 25.40 7.55
C TYR A 264 -18.55 24.04 7.90
N TRP A 265 -18.57 23.65 9.18
CA TRP A 265 -18.96 22.29 9.59
C TRP A 265 -20.41 21.94 9.27
N ASP A 266 -21.34 22.88 9.45
CA ASP A 266 -22.74 22.65 9.12
C ASP A 266 -22.93 22.37 7.62
N TYR A 267 -22.32 23.20 6.77
CA TYR A 267 -22.32 22.99 5.33
C TYR A 267 -21.64 21.67 4.95
N LEU A 268 -20.43 21.43 5.44
CA LEU A 268 -19.65 20.23 5.14
C LEU A 268 -20.43 18.96 5.48
N TYR A 269 -21.14 18.93 6.61
CA TYR A 269 -22.03 17.82 6.93
C TYR A 269 -23.17 17.68 5.91
N ARG A 270 -23.93 18.76 5.65
CA ARG A 270 -25.06 18.72 4.72
C ARG A 270 -24.64 18.27 3.32
N ILE A 271 -23.56 18.84 2.78
CA ILE A 271 -23.13 18.57 1.41
C ILE A 271 -22.44 17.21 1.25
N VAL A 272 -21.61 16.78 2.20
CA VAL A 272 -20.97 15.45 2.12
C VAL A 272 -22.04 14.38 2.26
N ARG A 273 -23.02 14.56 3.15
CA ARG A 273 -24.16 13.65 3.30
C ARG A 273 -24.99 13.57 2.01
N ALA A 274 -25.38 14.71 1.45
CA ALA A 274 -26.13 14.78 0.20
C ALA A 274 -25.36 14.14 -0.96
N THR A 275 -24.05 14.41 -1.05
CA THR A 275 -23.16 13.83 -2.05
C THR A 275 -23.08 12.31 -1.92
N PHE A 276 -22.87 11.79 -0.71
CA PHE A 276 -22.84 10.35 -0.47
C PHE A 276 -24.16 9.67 -0.80
N ASP A 277 -25.29 10.26 -0.40
CA ASP A 277 -26.60 9.68 -0.65
C ASP A 277 -26.93 9.61 -2.14
N ASN A 278 -26.65 10.70 -2.86
CA ASN A 278 -26.92 10.81 -4.29
C ASN A 278 -26.01 9.91 -5.13
N TRP A 279 -24.72 9.86 -4.80
CA TRP A 279 -23.74 9.16 -5.61
C TRP A 279 -23.58 7.70 -5.17
N VAL A 280 -23.52 7.37 -3.89
CA VAL A 280 -23.15 6.00 -3.50
C VAL A 280 -24.30 5.22 -2.89
N LYS A 281 -24.99 5.79 -1.90
CA LYS A 281 -26.05 5.08 -1.17
C LYS A 281 -27.21 4.67 -2.07
N ARG A 282 -27.67 5.59 -2.92
CA ARG A 282 -28.73 5.28 -3.89
C ARG A 282 -28.34 4.17 -4.87
N ARG A 283 -27.06 4.07 -5.25
CA ARG A 283 -26.55 3.02 -6.17
C ARG A 283 -26.36 1.68 -5.48
N ARG A 284 -25.98 1.70 -4.19
CA ARG A 284 -26.00 0.52 -3.32
C ARG A 284 -27.38 -0.13 -3.26
N ASP A 285 -28.41 0.70 -3.09
CA ASP A 285 -29.81 0.24 -2.97
C ASP A 285 -30.44 -0.08 -4.33
N ASN A 286 -29.96 0.54 -5.42
CA ASN A 286 -30.39 0.26 -6.78
C ASN A 286 -29.19 0.03 -7.72
N PRO A 287 -28.76 -1.23 -7.90
CA PRO A 287 -27.58 -1.59 -8.70
C PRO A 287 -27.63 -1.09 -10.15
N THR A 288 -28.83 -0.88 -10.72
CA THR A 288 -28.96 -0.42 -12.13
C THR A 288 -28.50 1.02 -12.34
N LEU A 289 -28.20 1.76 -11.26
CA LEU A 289 -27.70 3.13 -11.31
C LEU A 289 -26.16 3.20 -11.28
N TYR A 290 -25.47 2.06 -11.17
CA TYR A 290 -24.01 2.03 -11.21
C TYR A 290 -23.50 2.47 -12.58
N TYR A 291 -22.55 3.40 -12.56
CA TYR A 291 -21.93 3.95 -13.76
C TYR A 291 -20.42 3.79 -13.70
N ASP A 292 -19.77 4.31 -12.64
CA ASP A 292 -18.31 4.29 -12.47
C ASP A 292 -17.83 4.34 -11.02
N ILE A 293 -16.56 3.93 -10.79
CA ILE A 293 -15.87 4.07 -9.50
C ILE A 293 -15.37 5.50 -9.22
N ARG A 294 -15.39 6.40 -10.21
CA ARG A 294 -14.81 7.73 -10.11
C ARG A 294 -15.54 8.59 -9.11
N GLU A 295 -16.79 8.92 -9.40
CA GLU A 295 -17.55 9.82 -8.54
C GLU A 295 -17.92 9.13 -7.23
N ASP A 296 -18.17 7.82 -7.30
CA ASP A 296 -18.54 6.99 -6.16
C ASP A 296 -17.36 6.91 -5.16
N GLY A 297 -16.13 6.73 -5.66
CA GLY A 297 -14.92 6.69 -4.84
C GLY A 297 -14.63 8.01 -4.13
N TYR A 298 -14.87 9.15 -4.78
CA TYR A 298 -14.76 10.47 -4.14
C TYR A 298 -15.80 10.66 -3.04
N ALA A 299 -17.05 10.33 -3.32
CA ALA A 299 -18.13 10.48 -2.36
C ALA A 299 -17.88 9.60 -1.11
N GLN A 300 -17.40 8.37 -1.30
CA GLN A 300 -16.95 7.50 -0.22
C GLN A 300 -15.77 8.12 0.56
N LEU A 301 -14.72 8.59 -0.14
CA LEU A 301 -13.53 9.19 0.48
C LEU A 301 -13.89 10.34 1.43
N TYR A 302 -14.71 11.28 0.96
CA TYR A 302 -15.07 12.45 1.76
C TYR A 302 -15.99 12.10 2.93
N ALA A 303 -16.87 11.10 2.79
CA ALA A 303 -17.66 10.62 3.92
C ALA A 303 -16.79 9.94 4.99
N VAL A 304 -15.79 9.14 4.59
CA VAL A 304 -14.82 8.54 5.52
C VAL A 304 -14.01 9.61 6.26
N MET A 305 -13.55 10.64 5.53
CA MET A 305 -12.87 11.79 6.16
C MET A 305 -13.78 12.48 7.18
N LEU A 306 -15.00 12.83 6.79
CA LEU A 306 -15.95 13.52 7.67
C LEU A 306 -16.36 12.67 8.88
N ALA A 307 -16.52 11.36 8.70
CA ALA A 307 -16.82 10.40 9.76
C ALA A 307 -15.74 10.37 10.86
N ARG A 308 -14.52 10.84 10.56
CA ARG A 308 -13.45 10.99 11.55
C ARG A 308 -13.35 12.41 12.12
N VAL A 309 -13.54 13.45 11.31
CA VAL A 309 -13.14 14.83 11.67
C VAL A 309 -14.26 15.76 12.10
N LEU A 310 -15.52 15.44 11.83
CA LEU A 310 -16.65 16.29 12.26
C LEU A 310 -16.62 16.46 13.79
N PRO A 311 -16.63 17.68 14.37
CA PRO A 311 -16.60 17.84 15.83
C PRO A 311 -17.91 17.39 16.48
N ASP A 312 -17.88 17.06 17.79
CA ASP A 312 -19.07 16.67 18.55
C ASP A 312 -20.14 17.76 18.59
N GLN A 313 -19.68 19.01 18.63
CA GLN A 313 -20.52 20.19 18.59
C GLN A 313 -19.95 21.20 17.59
N TYR A 314 -20.82 21.83 16.81
CA TYR A 314 -20.45 22.89 15.88
C TYR A 314 -21.60 23.87 15.71
N PRO A 315 -21.32 25.14 15.33
CA PRO A 315 -22.37 26.10 15.13
C PRO A 315 -23.20 25.76 13.90
N LEU A 316 -24.52 25.97 13.99
CA LEU A 316 -25.46 25.80 12.88
C LEU A 316 -25.59 27.12 12.11
N TYR A 317 -25.57 27.04 10.78
CA TYR A 317 -25.81 28.19 9.92
C TYR A 317 -27.10 27.97 9.14
N ALA A 318 -27.99 28.96 9.17
CA ALA A 318 -29.24 28.89 8.41
C ALA A 318 -28.92 28.93 6.93
N ASP A 319 -29.38 27.92 6.17
CA ASP A 319 -29.69 27.87 4.73
C ASP A 319 -29.07 28.93 3.79
N GLY A 320 -27.83 29.31 4.05
CA GLY A 320 -27.09 30.22 3.20
C GLY A 320 -27.12 31.72 3.52
N THR A 321 -27.16 32.13 4.79
CA THR A 321 -26.89 33.53 5.14
C THR A 321 -25.60 33.71 5.94
N LEU A 322 -24.91 34.85 5.76
CA LEU A 322 -23.80 35.34 6.61
C LEU A 322 -24.21 35.61 8.08
N LYS A 323 -25.37 35.13 8.51
CA LYS A 323 -25.90 35.31 9.86
C LYS A 323 -25.89 33.94 10.56
N PRO A 324 -25.17 33.80 11.69
CA PRO A 324 -25.29 32.63 12.53
C PRO A 324 -26.77 32.39 12.84
N SER A 325 -27.29 31.20 12.51
CA SER A 325 -28.44 30.74 13.28
C SER A 325 -27.90 30.60 14.70
N THR A 326 -28.55 31.17 15.70
CA THR A 326 -27.98 31.31 17.05
C THR A 326 -27.88 29.97 17.81
N GLY A 327 -27.75 28.82 17.12
CA GLY A 327 -27.79 27.47 17.64
C GLY A 327 -26.52 26.66 17.37
N MET A 328 -26.38 25.56 18.12
CA MET A 328 -25.30 24.59 18.01
C MET A 328 -25.87 23.22 17.67
N ALA A 329 -25.23 22.51 16.73
CA ALA A 329 -25.39 21.07 16.63
C ALA A 329 -24.69 20.43 17.82
N ILE A 330 -25.37 19.48 18.45
CA ILE A 330 -24.86 18.68 19.58
C ILE A 330 -24.83 17.18 19.26
N ASP A 331 -25.12 16.83 18.01
CA ASP A 331 -25.30 15.49 17.49
C ASP A 331 -24.13 15.04 16.61
N GLY A 332 -22.98 15.73 16.66
CA GLY A 332 -21.83 15.45 15.81
C GLY A 332 -21.31 14.02 15.97
N ALA A 333 -21.25 13.52 17.21
CA ALA A 333 -20.86 12.13 17.48
C ALA A 333 -21.80 11.10 16.84
N GLN A 334 -23.12 11.34 16.90
CA GLN A 334 -24.13 10.49 16.27
C GLN A 334 -24.01 10.52 14.74
N LYS A 335 -23.80 11.71 14.17
CA LYS A 335 -23.59 11.90 12.73
C LYS A 335 -22.34 11.20 12.22
N ARG A 336 -21.21 11.26 12.96
CA ARG A 336 -19.99 10.50 12.64
C ARG A 336 -20.24 9.00 12.65
N ALA A 337 -20.90 8.50 13.68
CA ALA A 337 -21.23 7.06 13.78
C ALA A 337 -22.11 6.59 12.62
N ALA A 338 -23.10 7.40 12.22
CA ALA A 338 -23.96 7.09 11.07
C ALA A 338 -23.20 7.12 9.74
N LEU A 339 -22.34 8.11 9.52
CA LEU A 339 -21.47 8.17 8.33
C LEU A 339 -20.51 6.98 8.27
N LEU A 340 -19.91 6.60 9.40
CA LEU A 340 -19.02 5.44 9.47
C LEU A 340 -19.77 4.14 9.14
N ALA A 341 -20.92 3.90 9.76
CA ALA A 341 -21.71 2.70 9.52
C ALA A 341 -22.14 2.58 8.04
N ASP A 342 -22.58 3.69 7.44
CA ASP A 342 -22.90 3.73 6.00
C ASP A 342 -21.65 3.48 5.15
N ALA A 343 -20.50 4.11 5.48
CA ALA A 343 -19.26 3.92 4.74
C ALA A 343 -18.74 2.47 4.80
N GLU A 344 -18.90 1.81 5.95
CA GLU A 344 -18.58 0.37 6.11
C GLU A 344 -19.49 -0.51 5.25
N ASP A 345 -20.82 -0.29 5.25
CA ASP A 345 -21.75 -1.03 4.39
C ASP A 345 -21.43 -0.83 2.90
N ILE A 346 -21.18 0.41 2.50
CA ILE A 346 -20.83 0.72 1.12
C ILE A 346 -19.52 0.04 0.71
N ALA A 347 -18.49 0.12 1.54
CA ALA A 347 -17.19 -0.45 1.19
C ALA A 347 -17.25 -1.97 0.98
N VAL A 348 -17.98 -2.68 1.85
CA VAL A 348 -18.10 -4.14 1.77
C VAL A 348 -19.13 -4.56 0.73
N ASN A 349 -20.36 -4.05 0.85
CA ASN A 349 -21.50 -4.60 0.12
C ASN A 349 -21.81 -3.89 -1.21
N PHE A 350 -21.25 -2.70 -1.45
CA PHE A 350 -21.25 -2.08 -2.77
C PHE A 350 -19.92 -2.33 -3.48
N PHE A 351 -18.82 -1.73 -3.01
CA PHE A 351 -17.55 -1.81 -3.72
C PHE A 351 -16.93 -3.21 -3.67
N GLY A 352 -16.95 -3.89 -2.52
CA GLY A 352 -16.46 -5.27 -2.41
C GLY A 352 -17.20 -6.24 -3.32
N ARG A 353 -18.53 -6.09 -3.45
CA ARG A 353 -19.35 -6.85 -4.42
C ARG A 353 -19.00 -6.53 -5.88
N LEU A 354 -18.62 -5.28 -6.19
CA LEU A 354 -18.32 -4.84 -7.56
C LEU A 354 -16.88 -5.16 -7.98
N GLN A 355 -15.99 -5.43 -7.03
CA GLN A 355 -14.61 -5.80 -7.34
C GLN A 355 -14.60 -7.14 -8.08
N LYS A 356 -13.91 -7.18 -9.21
CA LYS A 356 -13.72 -8.41 -9.97
C LYS A 356 -12.65 -9.28 -9.29
N PRO A 357 -12.61 -10.61 -9.54
CA PRO A 357 -11.63 -11.51 -8.92
C PRO A 357 -10.16 -11.15 -9.16
N ASP A 358 -9.87 -10.44 -10.24
CA ASP A 358 -8.53 -9.95 -10.55
C ASP A 358 -8.15 -8.71 -9.72
N GLY A 359 -9.08 -8.09 -8.99
CA GLY A 359 -8.88 -6.90 -8.18
C GLY A 359 -9.33 -5.59 -8.84
N SER A 360 -9.84 -5.66 -10.07
CA SER A 360 -10.27 -4.49 -10.86
C SER A 360 -11.69 -4.02 -10.51
N TRP A 361 -11.95 -2.73 -10.77
CA TRP A 361 -13.32 -2.19 -10.84
C TRP A 361 -13.61 -1.69 -12.25
N ARG A 362 -14.51 -2.39 -12.93
CA ARG A 362 -14.81 -2.12 -14.33
C ARG A 362 -16.19 -1.52 -14.48
N TRP A 363 -16.35 -0.74 -15.53
CA TRP A 363 -17.64 -0.27 -15.99
C TRP A 363 -18.51 -1.44 -16.42
N ASP A 364 -19.54 -1.68 -15.61
CA ASP A 364 -20.58 -2.67 -15.88
C ASP A 364 -21.89 -1.89 -15.87
N ALA A 365 -22.29 -1.39 -17.03
CA ALA A 365 -23.64 -0.86 -17.17
C ALA A 365 -24.60 -2.03 -16.99
N ASP A 366 -25.31 -2.06 -15.86
CA ASP A 366 -26.48 -2.93 -15.72
C ASP A 366 -27.38 -2.62 -16.93
N THR A 367 -27.59 -3.65 -17.76
CA THR A 367 -27.81 -3.56 -19.20
C THR A 367 -29.15 -2.94 -19.60
N GLY A 368 -29.25 -1.61 -19.57
CA GLY A 368 -30.45 -0.88 -19.95
C GLY A 368 -30.38 -0.07 -21.25
N SER A 369 -29.26 0.61 -21.55
CA SER A 369 -29.32 1.71 -22.53
C SER A 369 -28.37 1.68 -23.71
N ASP A 370 -27.26 0.92 -23.70
CA ASP A 370 -26.47 0.71 -24.92
C ASP A 370 -25.51 -0.50 -24.83
N PRO A 371 -25.83 -1.63 -25.47
CA PRO A 371 -24.90 -2.77 -25.58
C PRO A 371 -23.63 -2.45 -26.40
N ASN A 372 -23.56 -1.29 -27.07
CA ASN A 372 -22.41 -0.82 -27.85
C ASN A 372 -21.60 0.29 -27.16
N SER A 373 -21.81 0.54 -25.87
CA SER A 373 -20.97 1.51 -25.15
C SER A 373 -19.49 1.13 -25.22
N GLN A 374 -18.67 2.02 -25.78
CA GLN A 374 -17.21 1.88 -25.88
C GLN A 374 -16.49 1.71 -24.52
N TYR A 375 -17.24 1.88 -23.43
CA TYR A 375 -16.78 1.86 -22.06
C TYR A 375 -17.17 0.59 -21.31
N ARG A 376 -17.80 -0.39 -21.96
CA ARG A 376 -18.16 -1.65 -21.31
C ARG A 376 -16.92 -2.46 -20.93
N ASN A 377 -16.89 -2.98 -19.70
CA ASN A 377 -15.80 -3.81 -19.16
C ASN A 377 -14.42 -3.11 -19.18
N VAL A 378 -14.42 -1.77 -19.17
CA VAL A 378 -13.21 -0.93 -19.11
C VAL A 378 -13.00 -0.47 -17.67
N GLU A 379 -11.75 -0.48 -17.22
CA GLU A 379 -11.30 0.14 -15.97
C GLU A 379 -10.62 1.49 -16.27
N GLN A 380 -10.65 2.38 -15.28
CA GLN A 380 -9.80 3.57 -15.23
C GLN A 380 -8.77 3.42 -14.10
N PRO A 381 -7.58 2.84 -14.35
CA PRO A 381 -6.64 2.46 -13.29
C PRO A 381 -6.30 3.62 -12.34
N PHE A 382 -6.01 4.79 -12.88
CA PHE A 382 -5.66 5.99 -12.10
C PHE A 382 -6.78 6.50 -11.18
N ILE A 383 -8.04 6.18 -11.48
CA ILE A 383 -9.15 6.57 -10.61
C ILE A 383 -9.32 5.57 -9.47
N VAL A 384 -8.98 4.31 -9.67
CA VAL A 384 -9.05 3.28 -8.61
C VAL A 384 -8.21 3.70 -7.41
N GLY A 385 -7.05 4.33 -7.63
CA GLY A 385 -6.23 4.89 -6.56
C GLY A 385 -6.96 5.84 -5.59
N LEU A 386 -7.93 6.60 -6.08
CA LEU A 386 -8.75 7.50 -5.25
C LEU A 386 -9.74 6.72 -4.37
N TYR A 387 -10.37 5.68 -4.90
CA TYR A 387 -11.18 4.79 -4.08
C TYR A 387 -10.30 4.06 -3.06
N LEU A 388 -9.12 3.58 -3.46
CA LEU A 388 -8.17 2.93 -2.54
C LEU A 388 -7.69 3.89 -1.44
N GLU A 389 -7.63 5.20 -1.69
CA GLU A 389 -7.42 6.19 -0.62
C GLU A 389 -8.52 6.10 0.45
N SER A 390 -9.78 5.94 0.04
CA SER A 390 -10.90 5.76 0.96
C SER A 390 -10.80 4.44 1.74
N VAL A 391 -10.39 3.37 1.06
CA VAL A 391 -10.14 2.04 1.67
C VAL A 391 -9.06 2.14 2.75
N VAL A 392 -7.95 2.83 2.46
CA VAL A 392 -6.85 3.03 3.41
C VAL A 392 -7.32 3.80 4.64
N LEU A 393 -8.06 4.90 4.46
CA LEU A 393 -8.56 5.70 5.59
C LEU A 393 -9.63 4.95 6.38
N LEU A 394 -10.54 4.23 5.72
CA LEU A 394 -11.58 3.46 6.39
C LEU A 394 -10.99 2.27 7.16
N HIS A 395 -9.97 1.58 6.61
CA HIS A 395 -9.27 0.50 7.30
C HIS A 395 -8.64 0.99 8.62
N GLN A 396 -8.08 2.20 8.63
CA GLN A 396 -7.55 2.84 9.84
C GLN A 396 -8.67 3.20 10.84
N LEU A 397 -9.82 3.66 10.32
CA LEU A 397 -10.93 4.19 11.11
C LEU A 397 -11.82 3.10 11.74
N THR A 398 -12.15 2.06 10.98
CA THR A 398 -13.12 1.03 11.41
C THR A 398 -12.58 0.21 12.57
N ALA A 399 -13.45 -0.11 13.53
CA ALA A 399 -13.19 -1.08 14.58
C ALA A 399 -13.73 -2.49 14.23
N ASN A 400 -14.45 -2.62 13.12
CA ASN A 400 -15.05 -3.88 12.70
C ASN A 400 -14.01 -4.77 12.01
N ALA A 401 -13.69 -5.90 12.64
CA ALA A 401 -12.67 -6.81 12.15
C ALA A 401 -12.99 -7.38 10.76
N ASN A 402 -14.26 -7.69 10.47
CA ASN A 402 -14.67 -8.23 9.17
C ASN A 402 -14.50 -7.19 8.07
N VAL A 403 -14.90 -5.95 8.35
CA VAL A 403 -14.70 -4.82 7.42
C VAL A 403 -13.21 -4.61 7.19
N ARG A 404 -12.37 -4.64 8.24
CA ARG A 404 -10.92 -4.52 8.08
C ARG A 404 -10.34 -5.61 7.19
N THR A 405 -10.69 -6.87 7.42
CA THR A 405 -10.21 -7.99 6.61
C THR A 405 -10.62 -7.84 5.15
N ASP A 406 -11.88 -7.48 4.90
CA ASP A 406 -12.40 -7.25 3.55
C ASP A 406 -11.66 -6.10 2.84
N LEU A 407 -11.51 -4.95 3.51
CA LEU A 407 -10.78 -3.80 2.98
C LEU A 407 -9.30 -4.11 2.69
N ALA A 408 -8.63 -4.87 3.56
CA ALA A 408 -7.26 -5.30 3.34
C ALA A 408 -7.15 -6.23 2.11
N SER A 409 -8.12 -7.13 1.92
CA SER A 409 -8.22 -7.99 0.73
C SER A 409 -8.45 -7.17 -0.54
N GLN A 410 -9.42 -6.25 -0.52
CA GLN A 410 -9.71 -5.35 -1.64
C GLN A 410 -8.47 -4.57 -2.08
N LEU A 411 -7.77 -3.98 -1.10
CA LEU A 411 -6.56 -3.20 -1.32
C LEU A 411 -5.43 -4.04 -1.91
N THR A 412 -5.10 -5.16 -1.26
CA THR A 412 -3.94 -5.99 -1.63
C THR A 412 -4.11 -6.66 -3.00
N THR A 413 -5.33 -7.06 -3.35
CA THR A 413 -5.67 -7.61 -4.66
C THR A 413 -5.61 -6.54 -5.75
N SER A 414 -6.22 -5.38 -5.52
CA SER A 414 -6.20 -4.26 -6.49
C SER A 414 -4.80 -3.71 -6.73
N VAL A 415 -3.97 -3.59 -5.70
CA VAL A 415 -2.59 -3.11 -5.85
C VAL A 415 -1.76 -4.05 -6.75
N ARG A 416 -1.94 -5.37 -6.63
CA ARG A 416 -1.29 -6.35 -7.53
C ARG A 416 -1.80 -6.19 -8.97
N HIS A 417 -3.11 -6.05 -9.15
CA HIS A 417 -3.74 -5.83 -10.45
C HIS A 417 -3.16 -4.60 -11.17
N LEU A 418 -3.21 -3.46 -10.49
CA LEU A 418 -2.76 -2.17 -11.03
C LEU A 418 -1.31 -2.25 -11.51
N TYR A 419 -0.43 -2.97 -10.79
CA TYR A 419 0.97 -3.09 -11.17
C TYR A 419 1.27 -4.17 -12.22
N ASN A 420 0.56 -5.30 -12.18
CA ASN A 420 0.86 -6.43 -13.07
C ASN A 420 0.14 -6.35 -14.41
N ASP A 421 -1.07 -5.81 -14.41
CA ASP A 421 -1.96 -5.87 -15.56
C ASP A 421 -2.06 -4.52 -16.26
N THR A 422 -2.06 -3.41 -15.50
CA THR A 422 -2.33 -2.05 -16.03
C THR A 422 -1.09 -1.20 -16.28
N PHE A 423 0.03 -1.51 -15.63
CA PHE A 423 1.25 -0.70 -15.69
C PHE A 423 2.22 -1.20 -16.76
N GLU A 424 2.44 -0.39 -17.81
CA GLU A 424 3.35 -0.73 -18.91
C GLU A 424 4.80 -0.40 -18.54
N LYS A 425 5.63 -1.41 -18.31
CA LYS A 425 6.99 -1.25 -17.74
C LYS A 425 8.09 -1.12 -18.79
N ASN A 426 8.01 -1.94 -19.83
CA ASN A 426 9.15 -2.20 -20.72
C ASN A 426 8.93 -1.79 -22.16
N ASP A 427 7.70 -1.39 -22.49
CA ASP A 427 7.33 -1.08 -23.85
C ASP A 427 8.09 0.18 -24.29
N PRO A 428 8.90 0.04 -25.35
CA PRO A 428 9.67 1.16 -25.86
C PRO A 428 8.72 2.24 -26.37
N VAL A 429 9.07 3.50 -26.13
CA VAL A 429 8.40 4.60 -26.80
C VAL A 429 8.80 4.56 -28.27
N THR A 430 7.80 4.38 -29.14
CA THR A 430 8.00 4.27 -30.59
C THR A 430 8.77 5.49 -31.11
N ASN A 431 9.84 5.26 -31.87
CA ASN A 431 10.76 6.29 -32.40
C ASN A 431 11.65 7.00 -31.36
N TYR A 432 11.58 6.67 -30.07
CA TYR A 432 12.29 7.34 -28.97
C TYR A 432 13.08 6.37 -28.09
N GLN A 433 14.02 5.62 -28.69
CA GLN A 433 14.99 4.87 -27.89
C GLN A 433 15.93 5.85 -27.16
N PRO A 434 16.22 5.64 -25.85
CA PRO A 434 15.96 4.45 -25.04
C PRO A 434 14.72 4.52 -24.11
N TYR A 435 13.78 5.43 -24.33
CA TYR A 435 12.67 5.68 -23.40
C TYR A 435 11.62 4.57 -23.40
N LYS A 436 11.00 4.38 -22.24
CA LYS A 436 9.91 3.42 -21.98
C LYS A 436 8.71 4.14 -21.37
N TRP A 437 7.51 3.62 -21.60
CA TRP A 437 6.28 4.22 -21.07
C TRP A 437 6.31 4.36 -19.54
N ARG A 438 6.55 3.26 -18.80
CA ARG A 438 6.57 3.22 -17.32
C ARG A 438 5.38 3.99 -16.73
N ALA A 439 4.19 3.73 -17.26
CA ALA A 439 2.97 4.45 -16.92
C ALA A 439 1.75 3.51 -16.91
N VAL A 440 0.76 3.86 -16.08
CA VAL A 440 -0.61 3.40 -16.27
C VAL A 440 -1.31 4.30 -17.29
N PHE A 441 -2.25 3.75 -18.05
CA PHE A 441 -3.00 4.51 -19.03
C PHE A 441 -4.38 4.90 -18.49
N TYR A 442 -5.00 5.86 -19.17
CA TYR A 442 -6.30 6.41 -18.76
C TYR A 442 -7.39 5.33 -18.71
N PHE A 443 -7.31 4.37 -19.63
CA PHE A 443 -8.21 3.23 -19.73
C PHE A 443 -7.41 1.94 -19.80
N TRP A 444 -7.95 0.90 -19.19
CA TRP A 444 -7.43 -0.45 -19.26
C TRP A 444 -8.58 -1.45 -19.45
N GLY A 445 -8.36 -2.48 -20.27
CA GLY A 445 -9.42 -3.39 -20.69
C GLY A 445 -10.40 -2.79 -21.71
N GLY A 446 -11.53 -3.47 -21.94
CA GLY A 446 -12.51 -3.12 -22.97
C GLY A 446 -12.35 -3.89 -24.29
N GLY A 447 -13.40 -3.87 -25.12
CA GLY A 447 -13.44 -4.51 -26.44
C GLY A 447 -14.85 -4.59 -27.04
N THR A 448 -15.00 -5.12 -28.26
CA THR A 448 -16.31 -5.30 -28.91
C THR A 448 -17.05 -6.54 -28.38
N ALA A 449 -18.32 -6.74 -28.76
CA ALA A 449 -19.04 -8.00 -28.50
C ALA A 449 -18.30 -9.24 -29.04
N ALA A 450 -17.41 -9.08 -30.04
CA ALA A 450 -16.60 -10.14 -30.62
C ALA A 450 -15.26 -10.36 -29.91
N GLN A 451 -14.70 -9.35 -29.25
CA GLN A 451 -13.41 -9.41 -28.57
C GLN A 451 -13.43 -8.61 -27.26
N PRO A 452 -14.12 -9.09 -26.20
CA PRO A 452 -14.47 -8.32 -25.01
C PRO A 452 -13.30 -7.98 -24.05
N THR A 453 -12.09 -8.40 -24.39
CA THR A 453 -10.85 -8.18 -23.62
C THR A 453 -9.75 -7.49 -24.44
N GLU A 454 -10.00 -7.17 -25.70
CA GLU A 454 -9.02 -6.53 -26.58
C GLU A 454 -9.20 -5.01 -26.57
N TYR A 455 -8.31 -4.35 -25.83
CA TYR A 455 -8.08 -2.93 -26.02
C TYR A 455 -7.20 -2.74 -27.26
N ASP A 456 -7.84 -2.49 -28.40
CA ASP A 456 -7.18 -1.97 -29.61
C ASP A 456 -7.20 -0.44 -29.50
N PRO A 457 -6.13 0.24 -29.01
CA PRO A 457 -6.04 1.67 -29.23
C PRO A 457 -6.02 1.82 -30.75
N PRO A 458 -6.95 2.57 -31.38
CA PRO A 458 -7.19 2.55 -32.83
C PRO A 458 -6.02 3.02 -33.72
N ALA A 459 -4.81 3.13 -33.17
CA ALA A 459 -3.55 3.28 -33.86
C ALA A 459 -2.40 2.71 -33.01
N PRO A 460 -1.30 2.23 -33.63
CA PRO A 460 -0.04 2.03 -32.92
C PRO A 460 0.30 3.29 -32.11
N ARG A 461 0.73 3.11 -30.85
CA ARG A 461 1.12 4.20 -29.94
C ARG A 461 2.39 4.86 -30.47
N THR A 462 2.21 5.77 -31.42
CA THR A 462 3.27 6.47 -32.14
C THR A 462 3.38 7.87 -31.57
N THR A 463 4.58 8.27 -31.16
CA THR A 463 4.95 9.68 -31.08
C THR A 463 5.51 10.08 -32.43
N ALA A 464 4.94 11.09 -33.07
CA ALA A 464 5.50 11.69 -34.28
C ALA A 464 6.38 12.90 -33.90
N CYS A 465 7.51 12.78 -33.18
CA CYS A 465 8.31 13.96 -32.79
C CYS A 465 9.82 13.73 -32.57
N GLY A 466 10.62 14.82 -32.50
CA GLY A 466 12.09 14.91 -32.64
C GLY A 466 12.91 15.38 -31.40
N PRO A 467 14.27 15.43 -31.48
CA PRO A 467 15.23 15.08 -30.41
C PRO A 467 15.30 15.92 -29.12
N ALA A 468 14.48 16.96 -28.98
CA ALA A 468 14.65 17.95 -27.91
C ALA A 468 13.56 17.94 -26.83
N ASN A 469 12.48 17.19 -27.02
CA ASN A 469 11.44 16.81 -26.05
C ASN A 469 10.34 16.16 -26.89
N CYS A 470 9.67 15.13 -26.38
CA CYS A 470 8.46 14.62 -27.03
C CYS A 470 7.37 15.71 -26.93
N GLY A 471 7.38 16.67 -27.86
CA GLY A 471 6.61 17.92 -27.83
C GLY A 471 5.07 17.80 -27.92
N ASP A 472 4.51 16.71 -27.40
CA ASP A 472 3.09 16.53 -27.10
C ASP A 472 2.82 16.16 -25.62
N ASP A 473 3.85 16.16 -24.76
CA ASP A 473 3.82 15.78 -23.34
C ASP A 473 3.31 14.35 -23.05
N SER A 474 3.16 13.48 -24.04
CA SER A 474 2.44 12.20 -23.90
C SER A 474 2.98 11.25 -22.82
N VAL A 475 4.30 11.07 -22.72
CA VAL A 475 4.92 10.19 -21.70
C VAL A 475 4.80 10.81 -20.31
N THR A 476 5.06 12.11 -20.20
CA THR A 476 4.93 12.90 -18.97
C THR A 476 3.48 12.84 -18.47
N VAL A 477 2.51 13.15 -19.35
CA VAL A 477 1.06 13.06 -19.09
C VAL A 477 0.62 11.66 -18.67
N ALA A 478 1.11 10.60 -19.32
CA ALA A 478 0.79 9.23 -18.92
C ALA A 478 1.33 8.91 -17.52
N ARG A 479 2.58 9.27 -17.23
CA ARG A 479 3.21 9.04 -15.92
C ARG A 479 2.55 9.84 -14.79
N HIS A 480 1.86 10.96 -15.06
CA HIS A 480 1.08 11.69 -14.04
C HIS A 480 0.02 10.81 -13.38
N LEU A 481 -0.55 9.87 -14.14
CA LEU A 481 -1.65 9.05 -13.70
C LEU A 481 -1.24 8.06 -12.60
N ASN A 482 0.02 7.65 -12.57
CA ASN A 482 0.60 6.78 -11.54
C ASN A 482 0.40 7.33 -10.12
N SER A 483 0.40 8.67 -9.97
CA SER A 483 0.51 9.33 -8.66
C SER A 483 -0.66 9.13 -7.72
N THR A 484 -1.83 8.86 -8.28
CA THR A 484 -3.03 8.50 -7.54
C THR A 484 -2.92 7.15 -6.82
N LEU A 485 -1.99 6.28 -7.26
CA LEU A 485 -1.89 4.91 -6.79
C LEU A 485 -0.91 4.76 -5.61
N HIS A 486 0.10 5.63 -5.51
CA HIS A 486 1.23 5.47 -4.58
C HIS A 486 0.82 5.19 -3.13
N HIS A 487 -0.21 5.89 -2.64
CA HIS A 487 -0.68 5.74 -1.26
C HIS A 487 -1.09 4.29 -0.96
N ALA A 488 -1.77 3.63 -1.90
CA ALA A 488 -2.25 2.26 -1.75
C ALA A 488 -1.09 1.25 -1.68
N PHE A 489 -0.07 1.39 -2.54
CA PHE A 489 1.12 0.53 -2.52
C PHE A 489 1.86 0.60 -1.19
N GLY A 490 2.05 1.82 -0.68
CA GLY A 490 2.70 2.04 0.61
C GLY A 490 1.90 1.41 1.76
N TYR A 491 0.58 1.66 1.79
CA TYR A 491 -0.24 1.14 2.88
C TYR A 491 -0.40 -0.39 2.81
N ALA A 492 -0.46 -0.98 1.61
CA ALA A 492 -0.43 -2.42 1.42
C ALA A 492 0.84 -3.04 2.01
N TYR A 493 2.01 -2.42 1.79
CA TYR A 493 3.24 -2.82 2.49
C TYR A 493 3.12 -2.69 4.01
N ALA A 494 2.59 -1.57 4.50
CA ALA A 494 2.50 -1.29 5.93
C ALA A 494 1.58 -2.26 6.71
N ILE A 495 0.55 -2.82 6.07
CA ILE A 495 -0.38 -3.76 6.74
C ILE A 495 0.01 -5.23 6.53
N THR A 496 0.73 -5.56 5.45
CA THR A 496 1.11 -6.96 5.15
C THR A 496 2.55 -7.29 5.54
N GLY A 497 3.44 -6.30 5.56
CA GLY A 497 4.88 -6.50 5.64
C GLY A 497 5.51 -7.09 4.36
N ASP A 498 4.74 -7.32 3.29
CA ASP A 498 5.23 -7.94 2.07
C ASP A 498 6.09 -6.95 1.24
N PRO A 499 7.41 -7.19 1.13
CA PRO A 499 8.33 -6.28 0.45
C PRO A 499 8.02 -6.10 -1.04
N GLN A 500 7.21 -6.98 -1.67
CA GLN A 500 6.78 -6.79 -3.05
C GLN A 500 5.97 -5.50 -3.22
N TYR A 501 5.07 -5.16 -2.29
CA TYR A 501 4.29 -3.92 -2.36
C TYR A 501 5.17 -2.68 -2.32
N ARG A 502 6.23 -2.71 -1.50
CA ARG A 502 7.24 -1.66 -1.50
C ARG A 502 8.02 -1.61 -2.81
N ALA A 503 8.44 -2.74 -3.37
CA ALA A 503 9.17 -2.78 -4.63
C ALA A 503 8.33 -2.21 -5.79
N MET A 504 7.06 -2.61 -5.88
CA MET A 504 6.10 -2.11 -6.87
C MET A 504 5.85 -0.60 -6.70
N GLY A 505 5.65 -0.16 -5.45
CA GLY A 505 5.48 1.25 -5.12
C GLY A 505 6.72 2.09 -5.44
N ASP A 506 7.92 1.56 -5.19
CA ASP A 506 9.19 2.24 -5.49
C ASP A 506 9.38 2.42 -6.99
N ASP A 507 8.98 1.42 -7.79
CA ASP A 507 9.00 1.50 -9.25
C ASP A 507 8.01 2.52 -9.79
N LEU A 508 6.75 2.51 -9.33
CA LEU A 508 5.73 3.51 -9.71
C LEU A 508 6.11 4.93 -9.28
N PHE A 509 6.59 5.09 -8.05
CA PHE A 509 7.03 6.40 -7.55
C PHE A 509 8.26 6.90 -8.30
N GLY A 510 9.21 6.00 -8.60
CA GLY A 510 10.37 6.30 -9.41
C GLY A 510 10.02 6.62 -10.86
N ALA A 511 9.02 5.96 -11.44
CA ALA A 511 8.51 6.28 -12.77
C ALA A 511 7.84 7.67 -12.80
N SER A 512 7.20 8.05 -11.69
CA SER A 512 6.53 9.34 -11.57
C SER A 512 7.51 10.50 -11.30
N PHE A 513 8.41 10.35 -10.33
CA PHE A 513 9.20 11.47 -9.82
C PHE A 513 10.73 11.28 -9.89
N GLY A 514 11.21 10.13 -10.39
CA GLY A 514 12.63 9.77 -10.40
C GLY A 514 13.30 9.90 -11.78
N ASP A 515 14.63 10.00 -11.78
CA ASP A 515 15.47 10.15 -12.98
C ASP A 515 16.49 9.02 -13.18
N ALA A 516 16.62 8.13 -12.20
CA ALA A 516 17.73 7.19 -12.10
C ALA A 516 17.79 6.13 -13.21
N THR A 517 16.68 5.95 -13.93
CA THR A 517 16.51 4.93 -14.97
C THR A 517 16.45 5.49 -16.38
N ASP A 518 15.84 6.66 -16.59
CA ASP A 518 15.58 7.19 -17.93
C ASP A 518 15.61 8.73 -18.03
N SER A 519 16.03 9.44 -16.97
CA SER A 519 16.15 10.91 -16.94
C SER A 519 14.87 11.71 -17.26
N VAL A 520 13.70 11.07 -17.39
CA VAL A 520 12.42 11.76 -17.59
C VAL A 520 12.00 12.37 -16.25
N ARG A 521 11.72 13.68 -16.22
CA ARG A 521 11.39 14.44 -15.01
C ARG A 521 10.22 15.39 -15.26
N GLY A 522 9.79 16.07 -14.21
CA GLY A 522 9.05 17.32 -14.35
C GLY A 522 7.56 17.18 -14.59
N LEU A 523 6.97 16.03 -14.26
CA LEU A 523 5.53 15.77 -14.40
C LEU A 523 4.64 16.98 -14.05
N ALA A 524 4.83 17.56 -12.88
CA ALA A 524 4.07 18.73 -12.47
C ALA A 524 4.77 20.09 -12.69
N ALA A 525 6.02 20.11 -13.14
CA ALA A 525 6.80 21.35 -13.23
C ALA A 525 6.20 22.34 -14.25
N ASP A 526 5.74 21.82 -15.39
CA ASP A 526 5.17 22.62 -16.48
C ASP A 526 3.63 22.58 -16.54
N ALA A 527 2.97 21.90 -15.59
CA ALA A 527 1.52 21.67 -15.61
C ALA A 527 0.70 22.66 -14.75
N GLY A 528 -0.63 22.66 -14.86
CA GLY A 528 -1.53 23.52 -14.08
C GLY A 528 -1.82 22.98 -12.68
N ALA A 529 -2.65 23.69 -11.91
CA ALA A 529 -3.05 23.31 -10.54
C ALA A 529 -3.63 21.89 -10.47
N LYS A 530 -4.54 21.54 -11.39
CA LYS A 530 -5.12 20.20 -11.48
C LYS A 530 -4.08 19.07 -11.50
N GLU A 531 -3.07 19.19 -12.37
CA GLU A 531 -2.04 18.16 -12.51
C GLU A 531 -1.13 18.14 -11.27
N TYR A 532 -0.80 19.30 -10.72
CA TYR A 532 -0.07 19.40 -9.46
C TYR A 532 -0.83 18.71 -8.31
N ASP A 533 -2.09 19.04 -8.12
CA ASP A 533 -2.93 18.55 -7.03
C ASP A 533 -3.09 17.03 -7.09
N MET A 534 -3.33 16.47 -8.29
CA MET A 534 -3.38 15.03 -8.52
C MET A 534 -2.10 14.31 -8.07
N ASN A 535 -0.94 14.95 -8.23
CA ASN A 535 0.34 14.38 -7.87
C ASN A 535 0.64 14.50 -6.37
N TYR A 536 0.35 15.64 -5.74
CA TYR A 536 0.88 15.97 -4.41
C TYR A 536 -0.12 15.85 -3.26
N ARG A 537 -1.43 15.74 -3.54
CA ARG A 537 -2.46 15.58 -2.48
C ARG A 537 -2.29 14.32 -1.61
N ALA A 538 -1.72 13.25 -2.18
CA ALA A 538 -1.65 11.94 -1.52
C ALA A 538 -0.30 11.22 -1.68
N SER A 539 0.46 11.46 -2.75
CA SER A 539 1.70 10.68 -3.03
C SER A 539 2.71 10.71 -1.90
N GLY A 540 2.85 11.82 -1.19
CA GLY A 540 3.83 11.95 -0.10
C GLY A 540 3.61 10.96 1.05
N ARG A 541 2.38 10.44 1.20
CA ARG A 541 2.05 9.40 2.18
C ARG A 541 2.83 8.10 1.95
N TYR A 542 3.11 7.79 0.68
CA TYR A 542 3.91 6.62 0.31
C TYR A 542 5.29 6.64 0.95
N LEU A 543 5.94 7.81 1.03
CA LEU A 543 7.30 7.96 1.56
C LEU A 543 7.41 7.51 3.02
N VAL A 544 6.32 7.62 3.79
CA VAL A 544 6.28 7.13 5.16
C VAL A 544 5.87 5.66 5.22
N TRP A 545 4.80 5.28 4.50
CA TRP A 545 4.29 3.92 4.57
C TRP A 545 5.31 2.87 4.11
N ARG A 546 6.12 3.18 3.10
CA ARG A 546 7.20 2.31 2.61
C ARG A 546 8.31 2.02 3.64
N LEU A 547 8.35 2.76 4.74
CA LEU A 547 9.33 2.60 5.82
C LEU A 547 8.76 1.78 6.99
N LEU A 548 7.45 1.57 7.03
CA LEU A 548 6.74 0.82 8.08
C LEU A 548 6.69 -0.67 7.75
N GLY A 549 7.86 -1.33 7.74
CA GLY A 549 8.00 -2.76 7.44
C GLY A 549 7.62 -3.73 8.56
N THR A 550 7.01 -3.25 9.64
CA THR A 550 6.40 -4.05 10.70
C THR A 550 4.88 -3.80 10.66
N PRO A 551 4.02 -4.84 10.55
CA PRO A 551 2.58 -4.65 10.50
C PRO A 551 2.13 -3.77 11.67
N ILE A 552 1.41 -2.68 11.35
CA ILE A 552 0.94 -1.72 12.36
C ILE A 552 0.13 -2.50 13.40
N PRO A 553 0.53 -2.50 14.69
CA PRO A 553 -0.21 -3.20 15.71
C PRO A 553 -1.65 -2.65 15.77
N MET A 554 -2.60 -3.57 15.81
CA MET A 554 -4.04 -3.27 15.92
C MET A 554 -4.27 -2.20 16.99
N PRO A 555 -4.90 -1.05 16.69
CA PRO A 555 -5.23 -0.08 17.73
C PRO A 555 -6.11 -0.77 18.76
N THR A 556 -5.63 -0.77 20.00
CA THR A 556 -6.42 -1.23 21.14
C THR A 556 -7.60 -0.27 21.28
N PRO A 557 -8.86 -0.74 21.32
CA PRO A 557 -10.01 0.15 21.42
C PRO A 557 -9.83 1.05 22.64
N THR A 558 -9.79 2.36 22.41
CA THR A 558 -9.82 3.33 23.50
C THR A 558 -11.20 3.21 24.15
N PRO A 559 -11.30 2.93 25.46
CA PRO A 559 -12.60 2.81 26.11
C PRO A 559 -13.39 4.10 25.93
N THR A 560 -14.51 4.00 25.23
CA THR A 560 -15.48 5.10 25.11
C THR A 560 -15.97 5.42 26.52
N PRO A 561 -15.98 6.70 26.97
CA PRO A 561 -16.56 7.06 28.25
C PRO A 561 -18.01 6.56 28.28
N THR A 562 -18.31 5.71 29.26
CA THR A 562 -19.62 5.08 29.41
C THR A 562 -20.65 6.18 29.71
N PRO A 563 -21.70 6.37 28.88
CA PRO A 563 -22.76 7.31 29.21
C PRO A 563 -23.43 6.87 30.51
N THR A 564 -23.65 7.83 31.41
CA THR A 564 -24.34 7.60 32.68
C THR A 564 -25.75 7.07 32.40
N PRO A 565 -26.15 5.90 32.94
CA PRO A 565 -27.45 5.32 32.64
C PRO A 565 -28.58 6.22 33.15
N ALA A 566 -29.51 6.54 32.24
CA ALA A 566 -30.79 7.16 32.57
C ALA A 566 -31.66 6.18 33.38
N PRO A 567 -32.51 6.68 34.29
CA PRO A 567 -33.33 5.84 35.18
C PRO A 567 -34.23 4.90 34.39
N THR A 568 -34.16 3.60 34.73
CA THR A 568 -34.88 2.51 34.08
C THR A 568 -36.37 2.54 34.45
N PRO A 569 -37.32 2.60 33.49
CA PRO A 569 -38.72 2.36 33.78
C PRO A 569 -38.98 0.86 34.05
N THR A 570 -39.88 0.63 35.01
CA THR A 570 -40.27 -0.65 35.61
C THR A 570 -40.76 -1.68 34.57
N PRO A 571 -40.36 -2.97 34.66
CA PRO A 571 -40.75 -3.98 33.68
C PRO A 571 -42.23 -4.39 33.78
N THR A 572 -42.91 -4.41 32.64
CA THR A 572 -44.23 -5.01 32.42
C THR A 572 -44.07 -6.52 32.17
N PRO A 573 -44.95 -7.40 32.72
CA PRO A 573 -44.79 -8.85 32.62
C PRO A 573 -44.92 -9.37 31.18
N THR A 574 -43.96 -10.20 30.79
CA THR A 574 -43.85 -10.87 29.48
C THR A 574 -44.81 -12.07 29.38
N PRO A 575 -45.62 -12.21 28.32
CA PRO A 575 -46.39 -13.43 28.05
C PRO A 575 -45.50 -14.57 27.54
N THR A 576 -45.88 -15.79 27.92
CA THR A 576 -45.20 -17.06 27.65
C THR A 576 -45.21 -17.42 26.16
N PRO A 577 -44.08 -17.89 25.57
CA PRO A 577 -44.02 -18.23 24.15
C PRO A 577 -44.72 -19.57 23.82
N THR A 578 -45.52 -19.54 22.76
CA THR A 578 -46.17 -20.69 22.10
C THR A 578 -45.15 -21.47 21.26
N PRO A 579 -45.20 -22.83 21.19
CA PRO A 579 -44.26 -23.62 20.41
C PRO A 579 -44.33 -23.34 18.90
N ALA A 580 -43.17 -23.20 18.26
CA ALA A 580 -43.03 -22.98 16.82
C ALA A 580 -43.35 -24.26 16.00
N PRO A 581 -44.01 -24.13 14.83
CA PRO A 581 -44.31 -25.26 13.96
C PRO A 581 -43.06 -25.79 13.24
N LYS A 582 -43.07 -27.12 13.06
CA LYS A 582 -42.06 -27.95 12.39
C LYS A 582 -41.80 -27.49 10.94
N PRO A 583 -40.53 -27.35 10.50
CA PRO A 583 -40.21 -26.93 9.13
C PRO A 583 -40.61 -27.99 8.09
N THR A 584 -41.21 -27.49 7.01
CA THR A 584 -41.60 -28.22 5.79
C THR A 584 -40.37 -28.44 4.89
N PRO A 585 -40.22 -29.59 4.20
CA PRO A 585 -39.06 -29.85 3.34
C PRO A 585 -39.03 -28.93 2.12
N ILE A 586 -37.90 -28.25 1.89
CA ILE A 586 -37.61 -27.51 0.66
C ILE A 586 -37.18 -28.48 -0.43
N ALA A 587 -37.71 -28.26 -1.65
CA ALA A 587 -37.44 -29.07 -2.83
C ALA A 587 -35.96 -29.04 -3.23
N THR A 588 -35.45 -30.24 -3.51
CA THR A 588 -34.11 -30.55 -4.01
C THR A 588 -33.83 -29.87 -5.35
N PRO A 589 -32.76 -29.07 -5.51
CA PRO A 589 -32.30 -28.64 -6.82
C PRO A 589 -31.70 -29.82 -7.60
N THR A 590 -32.02 -29.86 -8.89
CA THR A 590 -31.57 -30.83 -9.88
C THR A 590 -30.04 -30.88 -9.96
N PRO A 591 -29.39 -32.06 -9.94
CA PRO A 591 -27.93 -32.16 -9.98
C PRO A 591 -27.38 -31.72 -11.34
N ILE A 592 -26.48 -30.74 -11.30
CA ILE A 592 -25.54 -30.43 -12.38
C ILE A 592 -24.47 -31.53 -12.39
N SER A 593 -24.07 -31.95 -13.59
CA SER A 593 -23.12 -33.03 -13.86
C SER A 593 -21.85 -32.94 -12.99
N THR A 594 -21.67 -33.98 -12.18
CA THR A 594 -20.49 -34.30 -11.39
C THR A 594 -19.22 -34.33 -12.26
N PRO A 595 -18.12 -33.65 -11.88
CA PRO A 595 -16.80 -34.10 -12.31
C PRO A 595 -16.56 -35.51 -11.75
N THR A 596 -15.91 -36.35 -12.55
CA THR A 596 -15.58 -37.74 -12.27
C THR A 596 -15.08 -37.93 -10.83
N PRO A 597 -15.62 -38.88 -10.04
CA PRO A 597 -15.18 -39.09 -8.67
C PRO A 597 -13.69 -39.44 -8.63
N THR A 598 -12.95 -38.74 -7.80
CA THR A 598 -11.62 -39.17 -7.34
C THR A 598 -11.80 -40.54 -6.68
N PRO A 599 -11.05 -41.58 -7.08
CA PRO A 599 -11.20 -42.91 -6.50
C PRO A 599 -10.97 -42.88 -4.99
N LYS A 600 -11.90 -43.52 -4.28
CA LYS A 600 -11.84 -43.80 -2.83
C LYS A 600 -10.48 -44.41 -2.46
N PRO A 601 -9.83 -44.00 -1.35
CA PRO A 601 -8.61 -44.62 -0.89
C PRO A 601 -8.82 -46.13 -0.71
N THR A 602 -8.02 -46.92 -1.41
CA THR A 602 -7.82 -48.34 -1.11
C THR A 602 -7.43 -48.43 0.36
N SER A 603 -8.04 -49.35 1.11
CA SER A 603 -7.77 -49.61 2.53
C SER A 603 -6.26 -49.50 2.84
N PRO A 604 -5.83 -48.88 3.96
CA PRO A 604 -4.40 -48.69 4.24
C PRO A 604 -3.69 -50.05 4.23
N GLY A 605 -2.96 -50.31 3.15
CA GLY A 605 -2.14 -51.51 3.00
C GLY A 605 -1.03 -51.51 4.04
N LEU A 606 -0.48 -52.70 4.32
CA LEU A 606 0.67 -52.84 5.21
C LEU A 606 1.86 -52.00 4.70
N ALA A 607 1.94 -51.75 3.38
CA ALA A 607 2.98 -50.93 2.76
C ALA A 607 2.91 -49.44 3.15
N LEU A 608 1.72 -48.86 3.33
CA LEU A 608 1.59 -47.45 3.74
C LEU A 608 2.02 -47.26 5.20
N ASN A 609 1.73 -48.23 6.07
CA ASN A 609 2.17 -48.23 7.46
C ASN A 609 3.69 -48.41 7.58
N SER A 610 4.28 -49.33 6.81
CA SER A 610 5.74 -49.49 6.78
C SER A 610 6.43 -48.26 6.21
N LEU A 611 5.86 -47.63 5.17
CA LEU A 611 6.37 -46.39 4.60
C LEU A 611 6.37 -45.25 5.62
N ALA A 612 5.24 -45.03 6.31
CA ALA A 612 5.15 -43.99 7.34
C ALA A 612 6.17 -44.20 8.47
N LYS A 613 6.45 -45.47 8.85
CA LYS A 613 7.52 -45.80 9.81
C LYS A 613 8.91 -45.47 9.24
N ALA A 614 9.22 -45.91 8.03
CA ALA A 614 10.50 -45.64 7.38
C ALA A 614 10.77 -44.14 7.24
N THR A 615 9.76 -43.36 6.82
CA THR A 615 9.83 -41.91 6.70
C THR A 615 10.11 -41.23 8.04
N ARG A 616 9.36 -41.57 9.09
CA ARG A 616 9.60 -41.00 10.44
C ARG A 616 10.99 -41.34 10.97
N ASN A 617 11.41 -42.60 10.86
CA ASN A 617 12.74 -43.02 11.32
C ASN A 617 13.85 -42.29 10.54
N ALA A 618 13.70 -42.12 9.22
CA ALA A 618 14.65 -41.37 8.41
C ALA A 618 14.71 -39.88 8.81
N GLN A 619 13.56 -39.27 9.09
CA GLN A 619 13.46 -37.87 9.54
C GLN A 619 14.10 -37.66 10.91
N ASP A 620 13.88 -38.58 11.86
CA ASP A 620 14.51 -38.54 13.18
C ASP A 620 16.04 -38.66 13.08
N VAL A 621 16.55 -39.61 12.28
CA VAL A 621 17.99 -39.76 12.04
C VAL A 621 18.56 -38.50 11.37
N SER A 622 17.87 -37.93 10.38
CA SER A 622 18.27 -36.68 9.70
C SER A 622 18.39 -35.50 10.68
N ASN A 623 17.45 -35.36 11.60
CA ASN A 623 17.48 -34.33 12.63
C ASN A 623 18.62 -34.54 13.65
N GLN A 624 18.92 -35.80 14.01
CA GLN A 624 20.00 -36.12 14.94
C GLN A 624 21.40 -35.90 14.37
N LEU A 625 21.59 -36.02 13.06
CA LEU A 625 22.86 -35.68 12.39
C LEU A 625 23.29 -34.21 12.62
N GLY A 626 22.37 -33.32 13.01
CA GLY A 626 22.64 -31.92 13.33
C GLY A 626 23.10 -31.64 14.77
N LEU A 627 23.00 -32.61 15.70
CA LEU A 627 23.25 -32.40 17.14
C LEU A 627 24.62 -32.94 17.62
N ASN A 628 25.16 -33.96 16.95
CA ASN A 628 26.38 -34.66 17.38
C ASN A 628 27.72 -34.00 16.99
N ALA A 629 27.70 -32.79 16.41
CA ALA A 629 28.93 -32.07 16.02
C ALA A 629 29.66 -31.37 17.18
N ASN A 630 29.03 -31.26 18.35
CA ASN A 630 29.61 -30.68 19.56
C ASN A 630 29.67 -31.77 20.64
N GLY A 631 30.86 -32.20 21.06
CA GLY A 631 31.09 -33.29 22.02
C GLY A 631 30.55 -33.06 23.44
N ALA A 632 29.24 -32.89 23.59
CA ALA A 632 28.52 -32.84 24.86
C ALA A 632 27.89 -34.21 25.14
N SER A 633 28.05 -34.66 26.38
CA SER A 633 27.66 -35.98 26.87
C SER A 633 26.15 -36.23 26.72
N ALA A 634 25.79 -37.31 26.02
CA ALA A 634 24.42 -37.73 25.77
C ALA A 634 23.77 -38.35 27.02
N THR A 635 22.63 -37.82 27.47
CA THR A 635 21.72 -38.52 28.39
C THR A 635 20.61 -39.23 27.61
N SER A 636 20.73 -40.56 27.54
CA SER A 636 19.68 -41.59 27.45
C SER A 636 18.46 -41.36 26.55
N ALA A 637 18.67 -41.11 25.25
CA ALA A 637 17.88 -41.67 24.13
C ALA A 637 18.53 -41.40 22.75
N SER A 638 19.84 -41.14 22.73
CA SER A 638 20.59 -40.85 21.50
C SER A 638 20.90 -42.16 20.77
N LEU A 639 20.59 -42.25 19.48
CA LEU A 639 21.27 -43.22 18.62
C LEU A 639 22.77 -42.90 18.71
N SER A 640 23.54 -43.80 19.33
CA SER A 640 24.94 -43.57 19.69
C SER A 640 25.90 -43.69 18.50
N ASP A 641 25.39 -43.88 17.29
CA ASP A 641 26.18 -44.02 16.07
C ASP A 641 25.31 -43.69 14.83
N PRO A 642 25.60 -42.60 14.08
CA PRO A 642 24.97 -42.29 12.81
C PRO A 642 24.89 -43.47 11.83
N ALA A 643 25.91 -44.34 11.80
CA ALA A 643 25.92 -45.50 10.92
C ALA A 643 24.83 -46.52 11.28
N SER A 644 24.61 -46.76 12.58
CA SER A 644 23.54 -47.64 13.06
C SER A 644 22.14 -47.11 12.74
N GLY A 645 21.93 -45.80 12.85
CA GLY A 645 20.67 -45.15 12.50
C GLY A 645 20.36 -45.26 11.01
N ILE A 646 21.35 -44.98 10.15
CA ILE A 646 21.20 -45.09 8.69
C ILE A 646 20.97 -46.54 8.28
N ALA A 647 21.65 -47.52 8.90
CA ALA A 647 21.42 -48.93 8.65
C ALA A 647 19.98 -49.36 8.99
N SER A 648 19.42 -48.84 10.09
CA SER A 648 18.00 -49.07 10.44
C SER A 648 17.05 -48.49 9.40
N VAL A 649 17.34 -47.28 8.90
CA VAL A 649 16.54 -46.65 7.85
C VAL A 649 16.57 -47.47 6.57
N ILE A 650 17.74 -47.95 6.14
CA ILE A 650 17.87 -48.82 4.95
C ILE A 650 17.00 -50.07 5.12
N ALA A 651 17.05 -50.72 6.29
CA ALA A 651 16.24 -51.90 6.57
C ALA A 651 14.72 -51.61 6.54
N ASP A 652 14.29 -50.47 7.09
CA ASP A 652 12.87 -50.06 7.07
C ASP A 652 12.39 -49.73 5.64
N ILE A 653 13.23 -49.11 4.81
CA ILE A 653 12.90 -48.83 3.40
C ILE A 653 12.84 -50.15 2.61
N GLN A 654 13.78 -51.07 2.82
CA GLN A 654 13.75 -52.39 2.16
C GLN A 654 12.49 -53.18 2.53
N GLN A 655 12.14 -53.20 3.83
CA GLN A 655 10.89 -53.82 4.29
C GLN A 655 9.66 -53.17 3.64
N THR A 656 9.68 -51.84 3.45
CA THR A 656 8.61 -51.13 2.76
C THR A 656 8.53 -51.52 1.30
N TYR A 657 9.65 -51.64 0.60
CA TYR A 657 9.71 -52.10 -0.78
C TYR A 657 9.18 -53.52 -0.94
N ASP A 658 9.57 -54.44 -0.06
CA ASP A 658 9.13 -55.83 -0.10
C ASP A 658 7.62 -55.96 0.17
N THR A 659 7.11 -55.19 1.14
CA THR A 659 5.68 -55.11 1.46
C THR A 659 4.89 -54.51 0.30
N PHE A 660 5.39 -53.43 -0.30
CA PHE A 660 4.81 -52.82 -1.49
C PHE A 660 4.82 -53.78 -2.69
N ALA A 661 5.87 -54.57 -2.89
CA ALA A 661 5.97 -55.53 -3.99
C ALA A 661 4.88 -56.62 -3.88
N ALA A 662 4.56 -57.07 -2.67
CA ALA A 662 3.45 -57.99 -2.41
C ALA A 662 2.06 -57.33 -2.64
N GLU A 663 1.99 -56.01 -2.45
CA GLU A 663 0.77 -55.20 -2.60
C GLU A 663 0.68 -54.45 -3.95
N ARG A 664 1.58 -54.71 -4.90
CA ARG A 664 1.78 -53.88 -6.10
C ARG A 664 0.51 -53.69 -6.93
N GLY A 665 -0.35 -54.72 -6.95
CA GLY A 665 -1.63 -54.70 -7.66
C GLY A 665 -2.68 -53.74 -7.09
N PHE A 666 -2.50 -53.21 -5.87
CA PHE A 666 -3.44 -52.30 -5.23
C PHE A 666 -3.22 -50.82 -5.60
N TYR A 667 -2.07 -50.47 -6.20
CA TYR A 667 -1.68 -49.08 -6.43
C TYR A 667 -1.65 -48.74 -7.93
N ALA A 668 -2.41 -47.72 -8.33
CA ALA A 668 -2.48 -47.26 -9.73
C ALA A 668 -1.16 -46.69 -10.27
N ALA A 669 -0.29 -46.20 -9.39
CA ALA A 669 1.03 -45.65 -9.74
C ALA A 669 2.19 -46.60 -9.41
N SER A 670 1.93 -47.92 -9.45
CA SER A 670 2.86 -48.93 -8.92
C SER A 670 4.29 -48.86 -9.47
N ASP A 671 4.50 -48.58 -10.75
CA ASP A 671 5.85 -48.45 -11.32
C ASP A 671 6.61 -47.24 -10.77
N ARG A 672 5.92 -46.10 -10.59
CA ARG A 672 6.52 -44.90 -10.02
C ARG A 672 6.78 -45.03 -8.52
N ILE A 673 5.89 -45.72 -7.80
CA ILE A 673 6.09 -46.04 -6.38
C ILE A 673 7.32 -46.92 -6.22
N GLY A 674 7.45 -47.99 -7.02
CA GLY A 674 8.61 -48.86 -7.00
C GLY A 674 9.91 -48.12 -7.33
N ALA A 675 9.90 -47.25 -8.34
CA ALA A 675 11.06 -46.41 -8.68
C ALA A 675 11.43 -45.43 -7.56
N ALA A 676 10.45 -44.80 -6.92
CA ALA A 676 10.68 -43.89 -5.79
C ALA A 676 11.31 -44.64 -4.60
N LEU A 677 10.77 -45.79 -4.22
CA LEU A 677 11.33 -46.60 -3.12
C LEU A 677 12.75 -47.10 -3.43
N MET A 678 13.05 -47.50 -4.67
CA MET A 678 14.41 -47.86 -5.09
C MET A 678 15.38 -46.68 -4.99
N ASN A 679 14.98 -45.51 -5.48
CA ASN A 679 15.80 -44.30 -5.33
C ASN A 679 16.02 -43.95 -3.85
N ALA A 680 15.00 -44.13 -2.99
CA ALA A 680 15.15 -43.92 -1.55
C ALA A 680 16.21 -44.88 -0.95
N ILE A 681 16.23 -46.14 -1.36
CA ILE A 681 17.25 -47.13 -0.97
C ILE A 681 18.64 -46.67 -1.44
N ASP A 682 18.78 -46.25 -2.70
CA ASP A 682 20.06 -45.82 -3.27
C ASP A 682 20.65 -44.61 -2.53
N TYR A 683 19.83 -43.60 -2.22
CA TYR A 683 20.27 -42.44 -1.45
C TYR A 683 20.55 -42.76 0.03
N ALA A 684 19.81 -43.69 0.63
CA ALA A 684 20.10 -44.17 1.98
C ALA A 684 21.42 -44.95 2.03
N ASN A 685 21.69 -45.80 1.04
CA ASN A 685 22.98 -46.49 0.88
C ASN A 685 24.14 -45.52 0.62
N LEU A 686 23.93 -44.48 -0.19
CA LEU A 686 24.91 -43.42 -0.37
C LEU A 686 25.21 -42.70 0.95
N SER A 687 24.18 -42.42 1.75
CA SER A 687 24.34 -41.83 3.08
C SER A 687 25.20 -42.71 4.00
N ALA A 688 25.01 -44.04 3.96
CA ALA A 688 25.86 -44.99 4.70
C ALA A 688 27.31 -44.97 4.20
N ALA A 689 27.54 -44.95 2.89
CA ALA A 689 28.87 -44.88 2.31
C ALA A 689 29.61 -43.57 2.67
N LEU A 690 28.91 -42.44 2.65
CA LEU A 690 29.44 -41.14 3.06
C LEU A 690 29.77 -41.09 4.55
N THR A 691 28.97 -41.78 5.37
CA THR A 691 29.23 -41.93 6.81
C THR A 691 30.53 -42.69 7.05
N ALA A 692 30.78 -43.78 6.31
CA ALA A 692 32.04 -44.52 6.37
C ALA A 692 33.26 -43.70 5.92
N GLN A 693 33.05 -42.68 5.08
CA GLN A 693 34.09 -41.74 4.61
C GLN A 693 34.24 -40.51 5.50
N ASN A 694 33.53 -40.43 6.63
CA ASN A 694 33.50 -39.28 7.54
C ASN A 694 33.09 -37.95 6.85
N GLN A 695 32.29 -38.01 5.78
CA GLN A 695 31.80 -36.86 5.03
C GLN A 695 30.45 -36.36 5.58
N ILE A 696 30.42 -36.03 6.88
CA ILE A 696 29.19 -35.78 7.65
C ILE A 696 28.28 -34.72 7.01
N GLY A 697 28.84 -33.67 6.40
CA GLY A 697 28.07 -32.62 5.72
C GLY A 697 27.27 -33.13 4.51
N SER A 698 27.77 -34.15 3.81
CA SER A 698 27.09 -34.77 2.65
C SER A 698 26.13 -35.89 3.05
N VAL A 699 26.30 -36.47 4.26
CA VAL A 699 25.42 -37.52 4.78
C VAL A 699 24.00 -37.01 4.94
N LYS A 700 23.80 -35.86 5.60
CA LYS A 700 22.46 -35.29 5.84
C LYS A 700 21.73 -34.96 4.55
N ALA A 701 22.40 -34.33 3.59
CA ALA A 701 21.82 -34.00 2.30
C ALA A 701 21.38 -35.25 1.51
N SER A 702 22.19 -36.31 1.53
CA SER A 702 21.86 -37.58 0.89
C SER A 702 20.67 -38.26 1.58
N LEU A 703 20.60 -38.20 2.91
CA LEU A 703 19.50 -38.77 3.67
C LEU A 703 18.18 -37.98 3.45
N GLN A 704 18.25 -36.65 3.42
CA GLN A 704 17.10 -35.80 3.05
C GLN A 704 16.60 -36.15 1.65
N ARG A 705 17.51 -36.47 0.72
CA ARG A 705 17.13 -36.91 -0.63
C ARG A 705 16.43 -38.27 -0.62
N ALA A 706 16.83 -39.20 0.24
CA ALA A 706 16.10 -40.45 0.44
C ALA A 706 14.67 -40.18 0.96
N ILE A 707 14.51 -39.25 1.91
CA ILE A 707 13.21 -38.86 2.47
C ILE A 707 12.32 -38.21 1.39
N ASP A 708 12.87 -37.39 0.47
CA ASP A 708 12.11 -36.84 -0.67
C ASP A 708 11.41 -37.94 -1.47
N TYR A 709 12.11 -39.05 -1.71
CA TYR A 709 11.56 -40.19 -2.44
C TYR A 709 10.55 -40.99 -1.62
N LEU A 710 10.73 -41.09 -0.30
CA LEU A 710 9.73 -41.71 0.58
C LEU A 710 8.42 -40.89 0.62
N GLU A 711 8.53 -39.57 0.66
CA GLU A 711 7.37 -38.67 0.61
C GLU A 711 6.71 -38.69 -0.77
N LEU A 712 7.49 -38.77 -1.85
CA LEU A 712 6.94 -39.01 -3.19
C LEU A 712 6.20 -40.34 -3.26
N ALA A 713 6.76 -41.42 -2.71
CA ALA A 713 6.09 -42.72 -2.65
C ALA A 713 4.78 -42.62 -1.86
N ASN A 714 4.74 -41.87 -0.76
CA ASN A 714 3.54 -41.66 0.04
C ASN A 714 2.45 -40.94 -0.78
N VAL A 715 2.80 -39.84 -1.45
CA VAL A 715 1.87 -39.10 -2.32
C VAL A 715 1.35 -40.01 -3.45
N LEU A 716 2.21 -40.80 -4.08
CA LEU A 716 1.80 -41.73 -5.16
C LEU A 716 0.91 -42.89 -4.65
N MET A 717 1.16 -43.39 -3.44
CA MET A 717 0.34 -44.44 -2.81
C MET A 717 -1.06 -43.92 -2.46
N VAL A 718 -1.18 -42.67 -2.01
CA VAL A 718 -2.45 -42.07 -1.57
C VAL A 718 -3.26 -41.52 -2.75
N TYR A 719 -2.61 -40.83 -3.69
CA TYR A 719 -3.28 -40.06 -4.75
C TYR A 719 -3.11 -40.65 -6.16
N GLY A 720 -2.33 -41.71 -6.32
CA GLY A 720 -2.08 -42.34 -7.61
C GLY A 720 -1.10 -41.54 -8.48
N ASN A 721 -1.31 -41.54 -9.80
CA ASN A 721 -0.41 -40.87 -10.72
C ASN A 721 -0.60 -39.34 -10.65
N ILE A 722 0.42 -38.65 -10.18
CA ILE A 722 0.40 -37.20 -9.98
C ILE A 722 1.44 -36.49 -10.86
N SER A 723 1.16 -35.23 -11.25
CA SER A 723 2.09 -34.44 -12.09
C SER A 723 3.26 -33.90 -11.28
N ASN A 724 2.99 -33.22 -10.17
CA ASN A 724 4.01 -32.63 -9.31
C ASN A 724 3.70 -32.88 -7.83
N PRO A 725 4.60 -33.50 -7.04
CA PRO A 725 4.35 -33.77 -5.62
C PRO A 725 4.19 -32.50 -4.78
N VAL A 726 4.74 -31.36 -5.20
CA VAL A 726 4.58 -30.08 -4.47
C VAL A 726 3.13 -29.59 -4.44
N ASP A 727 2.27 -30.10 -5.31
CA ASP A 727 0.84 -29.75 -5.32
C ASP A 727 0.12 -30.33 -4.09
N TYR A 728 0.75 -31.26 -3.37
CA TYR A 728 0.19 -31.93 -2.21
C TYR A 728 0.73 -31.31 -0.90
N ALA A 729 -0.19 -30.90 -0.03
CA ALA A 729 0.11 -30.10 1.16
C ALA A 729 1.21 -30.69 2.07
N GLN A 730 1.17 -32.00 2.32
CA GLN A 730 2.18 -32.67 3.17
C GLN A 730 3.59 -32.58 2.60
N PHE A 731 3.73 -32.79 1.28
CA PHE A 731 5.01 -32.72 0.59
C PHE A 731 5.53 -31.28 0.58
N MET A 732 4.67 -30.31 0.24
CA MET A 732 5.01 -28.88 0.25
C MET A 732 5.47 -28.41 1.63
N VAL A 733 4.72 -28.74 2.69
CA VAL A 733 5.05 -28.33 4.06
C VAL A 733 6.40 -28.88 4.49
N ARG A 734 6.68 -30.17 4.21
CA ARG A 734 8.00 -30.73 4.49
C ARG A 734 9.09 -30.00 3.71
N GLN A 735 8.87 -29.72 2.41
CA GLN A 735 9.85 -29.00 1.60
C GLN A 735 10.19 -27.64 2.21
N HIS A 736 9.21 -26.92 2.76
CA HIS A 736 9.46 -25.65 3.44
C HIS A 736 10.28 -25.79 4.73
N TYR A 737 10.05 -26.84 5.51
CA TYR A 737 10.91 -27.15 6.67
C TYR A 737 12.36 -27.38 6.25
N VAL A 738 12.59 -28.10 5.16
CA VAL A 738 13.95 -28.36 4.66
C VAL A 738 14.58 -27.12 4.06
N ASP A 739 13.84 -26.36 3.25
CA ASP A 739 14.36 -25.22 2.49
C ASP A 739 14.58 -23.97 3.36
N PHE A 740 13.70 -23.72 4.33
CA PHE A 740 13.79 -22.55 5.20
C PHE A 740 14.45 -22.82 6.54
N LEU A 741 14.32 -24.04 7.08
CA LEU A 741 14.76 -24.35 8.45
C LEU A 741 15.86 -25.42 8.49
N GLY A 742 16.26 -25.97 7.33
CA GLY A 742 17.35 -26.93 7.22
C GLY A 742 17.11 -28.25 7.97
N ARG A 743 15.88 -28.56 8.37
CA ARG A 743 15.55 -29.72 9.22
C ARG A 743 14.24 -30.38 8.82
N GLU A 744 14.05 -31.61 9.26
CA GLU A 744 12.79 -32.34 9.04
C GLU A 744 11.77 -31.94 10.10
N PRO A 745 10.47 -31.82 9.74
CA PRO A 745 9.43 -31.50 10.71
C PRO A 745 9.16 -32.64 11.67
N ASP A 746 8.98 -32.29 12.95
CA ASP A 746 8.30 -33.18 13.89
C ASP A 746 6.83 -33.38 13.49
N GLU A 747 6.22 -34.45 14.02
CA GLU A 747 4.87 -34.86 13.66
C GLU A 747 3.83 -33.76 13.92
N ALA A 748 3.93 -33.06 15.06
CA ALA A 748 2.96 -32.04 15.44
C ALA A 748 3.05 -30.82 14.52
N GLY A 749 4.26 -30.36 14.21
CA GLY A 749 4.52 -29.27 13.28
C GLY A 749 4.04 -29.60 11.87
N ARG A 750 4.35 -30.79 11.36
CA ARG A 750 3.88 -31.25 10.03
C ARG A 750 2.37 -31.24 9.95
N MET A 751 1.69 -31.82 10.93
CA MET A 751 0.23 -31.88 10.98
C MET A 751 -0.37 -30.48 11.03
N PHE A 752 0.14 -29.61 11.91
CA PHE A 752 -0.37 -28.25 12.07
C PHE A 752 -0.34 -27.46 10.75
N TRP A 753 0.79 -27.45 10.07
CA TRP A 753 0.97 -26.69 8.83
C TRP A 753 0.26 -27.32 7.63
N THR A 754 0.23 -28.66 7.54
CA THR A 754 -0.55 -29.37 6.51
C THR A 754 -2.03 -29.04 6.66
N LYS A 755 -2.52 -29.02 7.89
CA LYS A 755 -3.93 -28.77 8.21
C LYS A 755 -4.39 -27.40 7.73
N GLN A 756 -3.54 -26.37 7.80
CA GLN A 756 -3.86 -25.03 7.29
C GLN A 756 -4.30 -25.05 5.82
N ILE A 757 -3.70 -25.92 5.00
CA ILE A 757 -4.03 -26.04 3.58
C ILE A 757 -5.22 -26.99 3.38
N THR A 758 -5.21 -28.14 4.07
CA THR A 758 -6.24 -29.18 3.83
C THR A 758 -7.62 -28.82 4.40
N ASP A 759 -7.70 -27.89 5.36
CA ASP A 759 -8.98 -27.41 5.91
C ASP A 759 -9.86 -26.71 4.86
N CYS A 760 -9.26 -26.25 3.76
CA CYS A 760 -9.97 -25.70 2.60
C CYS A 760 -10.82 -26.74 1.84
N GLY A 761 -10.62 -28.04 2.09
CA GLY A 761 -11.33 -29.10 1.39
C GLY A 761 -11.10 -29.04 -0.12
N THR A 762 -12.17 -28.87 -0.90
CA THR A 762 -12.13 -28.81 -2.37
C THR A 762 -12.15 -27.38 -2.94
N ASP A 763 -12.09 -26.36 -2.09
CA ASP A 763 -12.04 -24.96 -2.53
C ASP A 763 -10.63 -24.60 -3.03
N SER A 764 -10.46 -24.51 -4.35
CA SER A 764 -9.17 -24.21 -4.96
C SER A 764 -8.65 -22.81 -4.64
N ALA A 765 -9.53 -21.81 -4.49
CA ALA A 765 -9.12 -20.45 -4.16
C ALA A 765 -8.60 -20.36 -2.72
N CYS A 766 -9.27 -21.04 -1.79
CA CYS A 766 -8.78 -21.18 -0.41
C CYS A 766 -7.43 -21.91 -0.36
N VAL A 767 -7.28 -23.02 -1.09
CA VAL A 767 -6.02 -23.79 -1.15
C VAL A 767 -4.88 -22.91 -1.65
N ASP A 768 -5.09 -22.12 -2.71
CA ASP A 768 -4.08 -21.23 -3.26
C ASP A 768 -3.63 -20.16 -2.24
N VAL A 769 -4.59 -19.53 -1.53
CA VAL A 769 -4.30 -18.56 -0.48
C VAL A 769 -3.52 -19.21 0.68
N MET A 770 -3.98 -20.35 1.18
CA MET A 770 -3.33 -21.02 2.31
C MET A 770 -1.93 -21.53 1.96
N ARG A 771 -1.68 -21.93 0.71
CA ARG A 771 -0.33 -22.27 0.23
C ARG A 771 0.59 -21.05 0.29
N VAL A 772 0.12 -19.87 -0.12
CA VAL A 772 0.88 -18.62 -0.01
C VAL A 772 1.15 -18.28 1.46
N ASP A 773 0.14 -18.33 2.31
CA ASP A 773 0.25 -17.98 3.74
C ASP A 773 1.21 -18.91 4.50
N VAL A 774 1.11 -20.22 4.28
CA VAL A 774 2.05 -21.18 4.86
C VAL A 774 3.47 -20.91 4.38
N SER A 775 3.68 -20.64 3.09
CA SER A 775 5.01 -20.28 2.56
C SER A 775 5.57 -19.00 3.18
N ALA A 776 4.73 -17.97 3.30
CA ALA A 776 5.08 -16.71 3.91
C ALA A 776 5.44 -16.88 5.39
N ALA A 777 4.74 -17.76 6.13
CA ALA A 777 5.03 -18.04 7.53
C ALA A 777 6.45 -18.60 7.75
N TYR A 778 6.93 -19.50 6.87
CA TYR A 778 8.33 -19.97 6.94
C TYR A 778 9.31 -18.86 6.56
N PHE A 779 9.05 -18.13 5.48
CA PHE A 779 9.93 -17.06 5.01
C PHE A 779 10.06 -15.90 6.00
N LEU A 780 8.99 -15.55 6.70
CA LEU A 780 8.97 -14.47 7.70
C LEU A 780 9.30 -14.96 9.11
N SER A 781 9.50 -16.27 9.30
CA SER A 781 9.81 -16.85 10.61
C SER A 781 11.10 -16.25 11.19
N ILE A 782 11.13 -16.11 12.52
CA ILE A 782 12.32 -15.65 13.23
C ILE A 782 13.51 -16.57 12.92
N GLU A 783 13.27 -17.89 12.80
CA GLU A 783 14.31 -18.87 12.48
C GLU A 783 14.98 -18.50 11.15
N PHE A 784 14.24 -18.45 10.05
CA PHE A 784 14.81 -18.11 8.73
C PHE A 784 15.35 -16.68 8.65
N GLN A 785 14.64 -15.71 9.23
CA GLN A 785 15.07 -14.29 9.23
C GLN A 785 16.41 -14.12 9.96
N GLN A 786 16.67 -14.95 10.96
CA GLN A 786 17.90 -14.90 11.71
C GLN A 786 18.96 -15.88 11.18
N THR A 787 18.64 -16.85 10.33
CA THR A 787 19.61 -17.78 9.74
C THR A 787 19.86 -17.48 8.27
N GLY A 788 19.01 -17.95 7.36
CA GLY A 788 19.19 -17.82 5.92
C GLY A 788 19.19 -16.37 5.46
N TYR A 789 18.24 -15.55 5.91
CA TYR A 789 18.21 -14.13 5.52
C TYR A 789 19.42 -13.36 6.07
N PHE A 790 19.93 -13.74 7.24
CA PHE A 790 21.16 -13.17 7.79
C PHE A 790 22.37 -13.46 6.88
N VAL A 791 22.52 -14.70 6.39
CA VAL A 791 23.57 -15.06 5.41
C VAL A 791 23.42 -14.26 4.13
N TYR A 792 22.20 -14.16 3.60
CA TYR A 792 21.91 -13.36 2.40
C TYR A 792 22.37 -11.90 2.57
N GLN A 793 22.04 -11.27 3.70
CA GLN A 793 22.44 -9.90 4.00
C GLN A 793 23.96 -9.77 4.19
N LEU A 794 24.61 -10.80 4.75
CA LEU A 794 26.05 -10.80 4.97
C LEU A 794 26.85 -10.82 3.66
N TYR A 795 26.38 -11.57 2.66
CA TYR A 795 26.94 -11.57 1.29
C TYR A 795 26.79 -10.19 0.63
N ARG A 796 25.61 -9.57 0.77
CA ARG A 796 25.38 -8.22 0.26
C ARG A 796 26.30 -7.20 0.94
N ALA A 797 26.41 -7.25 2.26
CA ALA A 797 27.21 -6.31 3.03
C ALA A 797 28.72 -6.45 2.80
N SER A 798 29.20 -7.68 2.75
CA SER A 798 30.64 -7.96 2.65
C SER A 798 31.16 -7.95 1.21
N PHE A 799 30.31 -8.27 0.23
CA PHE A 799 30.77 -8.51 -1.14
C PHE A 799 30.02 -7.69 -2.19
N GLY A 800 28.85 -7.14 -1.87
CA GLY A 800 28.06 -6.36 -2.82
C GLY A 800 27.43 -7.21 -3.92
N ARG A 801 27.25 -8.52 -3.68
CA ARG A 801 26.66 -9.46 -4.63
C ARG A 801 25.60 -10.33 -3.96
N SER A 802 24.75 -10.92 -4.79
CA SER A 802 23.87 -12.01 -4.38
C SER A 802 24.67 -13.26 -4.04
N VAL A 803 24.17 -14.02 -3.07
CA VAL A 803 24.69 -15.34 -2.69
C VAL A 803 24.31 -16.39 -3.74
N LEU A 804 25.22 -17.32 -4.06
CA LEU A 804 24.92 -18.46 -4.92
C LEU A 804 24.20 -19.55 -4.12
N PHE A 805 23.38 -20.37 -4.77
CA PHE A 805 22.60 -21.39 -4.06
C PHE A 805 23.45 -22.34 -3.20
N GLN A 806 24.58 -22.84 -3.73
CA GLN A 806 25.48 -23.72 -2.98
C GLN A 806 26.12 -23.03 -1.77
N GLU A 807 26.45 -21.74 -1.90
CA GLU A 807 26.98 -20.93 -0.80
C GLU A 807 25.91 -20.70 0.26
N PHE A 808 24.69 -20.36 -0.18
CA PHE A 808 23.57 -20.09 0.69
C PHE A 808 23.23 -21.30 1.56
N VAL A 809 23.08 -22.47 0.93
CA VAL A 809 22.74 -23.71 1.64
C VAL A 809 23.82 -24.05 2.67
N ALA A 810 25.10 -24.04 2.28
CA ALA A 810 26.19 -24.37 3.20
C ALA A 810 26.28 -23.39 4.38
N ASP A 811 26.19 -22.08 4.12
CA ASP A 811 26.37 -21.06 5.14
C ASP A 811 25.15 -20.88 6.05
N THR A 812 23.96 -21.15 5.53
CA THR A 812 22.72 -21.15 6.31
C THR A 812 22.72 -22.32 7.30
N GLN A 813 23.15 -23.51 6.85
CA GLN A 813 23.28 -24.68 7.73
C GLN A 813 24.23 -24.45 8.91
N GLU A 814 25.30 -23.66 8.73
CA GLU A 814 26.19 -23.27 9.84
C GLU A 814 25.48 -22.42 10.90
N ASN A 815 24.54 -21.56 10.50
CA ASN A 815 23.76 -20.74 11.42
C ASN A 815 22.60 -21.52 12.09
N GLU A 816 22.16 -22.62 11.49
CA GLU A 816 21.03 -23.46 11.95
C GLU A 816 21.44 -24.63 12.85
N LYS A 817 22.74 -24.83 13.11
CA LYS A 817 23.25 -25.98 13.89
C LYS A 817 22.56 -26.11 15.24
N GLY A 818 21.77 -27.18 15.40
CA GLY A 818 21.04 -27.48 16.62
C GLY A 818 19.98 -26.44 17.02
N LEU A 819 19.60 -25.55 16.10
CA LEU A 819 18.63 -24.50 16.35
C LEU A 819 17.21 -25.02 16.14
N VAL A 820 16.35 -24.85 17.15
CA VAL A 820 14.90 -24.99 17.02
C VAL A 820 14.27 -23.83 17.78
N VAL A 821 13.70 -22.87 17.06
CA VAL A 821 13.11 -21.69 17.70
C VAL A 821 11.89 -22.10 18.51
N GLY A 822 11.83 -21.63 19.76
CA GLY A 822 10.77 -21.98 20.72
C GLY A 822 11.17 -23.02 21.77
N GLN A 823 12.30 -23.71 21.61
CA GLN A 823 12.84 -24.63 22.65
C GLN A 823 13.65 -23.88 23.72
N PRO A 824 13.62 -24.27 25.00
CA PRO A 824 14.41 -23.60 26.04
C PRO A 824 15.89 -23.45 25.65
N GLY A 825 16.42 -22.21 25.70
CA GLY A 825 17.82 -21.92 25.38
C GLY A 825 18.13 -21.69 23.88
N TRP A 826 17.13 -21.69 23.00
CA TRP A 826 17.34 -21.51 21.55
C TRP A 826 18.05 -20.20 21.18
N GLN A 827 17.85 -19.12 21.94
CA GLN A 827 18.50 -17.82 21.71
C GLN A 827 20.01 -17.89 21.91
N ASP A 828 20.47 -18.67 22.90
CA ASP A 828 21.90 -18.84 23.19
C ASP A 828 22.57 -19.67 22.09
N VAL A 829 21.89 -20.71 21.60
CA VAL A 829 22.33 -21.51 20.45
C VAL A 829 22.46 -20.63 19.21
N LEU A 830 21.43 -19.84 18.88
CA LEU A 830 21.46 -18.92 17.74
C LEU A 830 22.60 -17.90 17.85
N ALA A 831 22.78 -17.31 19.04
CA ALA A 831 23.85 -16.34 19.28
C ALA A 831 25.24 -16.98 19.14
N ALA A 832 25.43 -18.20 19.63
CA ALA A 832 26.67 -18.96 19.50
C ALA A 832 26.97 -19.30 18.04
N ASN A 833 25.98 -19.79 17.29
CA ASN A 833 26.12 -20.13 15.87
C ASN A 833 26.53 -18.91 15.05
N LYS A 834 25.80 -17.80 15.18
CA LYS A 834 26.11 -16.54 14.47
C LYS A 834 27.52 -16.04 14.78
N LYS A 835 27.92 -16.12 16.04
CA LYS A 835 29.25 -15.70 16.47
C LYS A 835 30.33 -16.56 15.82
N ALA A 836 30.19 -17.88 15.87
CA ALA A 836 31.14 -18.82 15.25
C ALA A 836 31.19 -18.62 13.73
N PHE A 837 30.04 -18.49 13.09
CA PHE A 837 29.93 -18.25 11.66
C PHE A 837 30.61 -16.95 11.25
N LEU A 838 30.34 -15.83 11.93
CA LEU A 838 30.99 -14.54 11.66
C LEU A 838 32.50 -14.58 11.89
N GLN A 839 32.97 -15.32 12.91
CA GLN A 839 34.40 -15.51 13.15
C GLN A 839 35.07 -16.23 11.98
N GLY A 840 34.43 -17.26 11.42
CA GLY A 840 34.91 -17.93 10.21
C GLY A 840 34.81 -17.06 8.96
N TRP A 841 33.71 -16.31 8.82
CA TRP A 841 33.43 -15.43 7.69
C TRP A 841 34.54 -14.41 7.44
N ILE A 842 34.98 -13.72 8.50
CA ILE A 842 36.03 -12.71 8.37
C ILE A 842 37.42 -13.29 8.09
N GLN A 843 37.58 -14.62 8.23
CA GLN A 843 38.84 -15.31 7.89
C GLN A 843 38.87 -15.78 6.45
N ARG A 844 37.77 -15.68 5.70
CA ARG A 844 37.71 -16.13 4.31
C ARG A 844 38.69 -15.33 3.43
N PRO A 845 39.39 -15.97 2.47
CA PRO A 845 40.40 -15.29 1.65
C PRO A 845 39.87 -14.08 0.87
N ASP A 846 38.63 -14.13 0.40
CA ASP A 846 37.94 -13.04 -0.29
C ASP A 846 37.60 -11.87 0.63
N PHE A 847 37.12 -12.15 1.85
CA PHE A 847 36.87 -11.13 2.87
C PHE A 847 38.18 -10.45 3.28
N ARG A 848 39.20 -11.25 3.58
CA ARG A 848 40.53 -10.76 3.97
C ARG A 848 41.18 -9.97 2.84
N GLY A 849 41.13 -10.47 1.61
CA GLY A 849 41.69 -9.77 0.44
C GLY A 849 41.05 -8.40 0.20
N ARG A 850 39.78 -8.23 0.55
CA ARG A 850 39.07 -6.95 0.41
C ARG A 850 39.31 -5.98 1.57
N TYR A 851 39.46 -6.49 2.79
CA TYR A 851 39.35 -5.67 3.99
C TYR A 851 40.60 -5.63 4.88
N ASP A 852 41.56 -6.54 4.74
CA ASP A 852 42.74 -6.60 5.63
C ASP A 852 43.66 -5.39 5.49
N THR A 853 43.71 -4.78 4.32
CA THR A 853 44.55 -3.59 4.04
C THR A 853 43.90 -2.28 4.48
N LEU A 854 42.61 -2.28 4.86
CA LEU A 854 41.87 -1.07 5.22
C LEU A 854 42.03 -0.72 6.70
N THR A 855 42.08 0.58 6.99
CA THR A 855 41.92 1.08 8.37
C THR A 855 40.49 0.81 8.88
N ALA A 856 40.25 0.97 10.18
CA ALA A 856 38.92 0.76 10.75
C ALA A 856 37.85 1.66 10.11
N ASP A 857 38.16 2.93 9.87
CA ASP A 857 37.23 3.88 9.24
C ASP A 857 36.99 3.53 7.77
N GLN A 858 38.06 3.22 7.02
CA GLN A 858 37.95 2.79 5.62
C GLN A 858 37.17 1.47 5.47
N PHE A 859 37.29 0.56 6.43
CA PHE A 859 36.52 -0.67 6.47
C PHE A 859 35.02 -0.39 6.62
N VAL A 860 34.65 0.49 7.56
CA VAL A 860 33.27 0.92 7.79
C VAL A 860 32.71 1.61 6.55
N ASP A 861 33.42 2.59 6.00
CA ASP A 861 33.02 3.31 4.79
C ASP A 861 32.86 2.36 3.59
N SER A 862 33.75 1.38 3.46
CA SER A 862 33.68 0.37 2.41
C SER A 862 32.43 -0.50 2.53
N LEU A 863 32.02 -0.88 3.76
CA LEU A 863 30.77 -1.62 3.99
C LEU A 863 29.54 -0.77 3.65
N PHE A 864 29.52 0.50 4.08
CA PHE A 864 28.44 1.44 3.74
C PHE A 864 28.33 1.65 2.22
N ALA A 865 29.45 1.89 1.54
CA ALA A 865 29.52 2.04 0.10
C ALA A 865 29.05 0.76 -0.63
N THR A 866 29.45 -0.42 -0.13
CA THR A 866 29.04 -1.72 -0.71
C THR A 866 27.53 -1.93 -0.60
N MET A 867 26.94 -1.51 0.53
CA MET A 867 25.50 -1.58 0.77
C MET A 867 24.71 -0.41 0.18
N ARG A 868 25.39 0.59 -0.41
CA ARG A 868 24.80 1.82 -0.94
C ARG A 868 23.94 2.56 0.09
N VAL A 869 24.40 2.56 1.34
CA VAL A 869 23.77 3.28 2.46
C VAL A 869 24.75 4.32 2.98
N THR A 870 24.22 5.49 3.33
CA THR A 870 25.01 6.60 3.87
C THR A 870 25.10 6.46 5.40
N PRO A 871 26.28 6.65 6.02
CA PRO A 871 26.49 6.47 7.47
C PRO A 871 25.61 7.32 8.38
#